data_AF-A0A7X3VP78-F1
#
_entry.id   AF-A0A7X3VP78-F1
#
_cell.length_a   1.000
_cell.length_b   1.000
_cell.length_c   1.000
_cell.angle_alpha   90.00
_cell.angle_beta   90.00
_cell.angle_gamma   90.00
#
_symmetry.space_group_name_H-M   'P 1'
#
loop_
_entity.id
_entity.type
_entity.pdbx_description
1 polymer ?
#
loop_
_entity_poly.entity_id
_entity_poly.type
_entity_poly.pdbx_seq_one_letter_code
_entity_poly.pdbx_strand_id
1 'polypeptide(L)'
;MAELRERNQRTEIIGWKDLGQQRPAHFAPAILLHADLPFEYPETVEALLNELKSHGIDYAPFILQLASQAQHSDAETPLTVVLGTPMRRVAPGGPALQHLAVWEISADDADKLRKLNISVHSDDLAQRTAAIKAVVTWSNIAKVGWCMVREMRPEVTRRRDQSSPMAWFLGKRVAIWGCGAVGSHVAESVVRAGARTVELVDNKTVGPGLLVRQGFEDADIGKFKADALAEWLKRIEPDLETVVSTDDLIPRITGSDSISNMDLIIDCTASLAVRTALERVLRDVDSRPLIASLAIDSQAGSGIATLSTPNHSGGTLDLVRRLKLEACRKPTLSKVLEAFWPRSRSGERFHPEPGCSEPTFIGSHADLAGLSARMLNSVVRAIAKPGNCHTGAGWLVEESGPLHAFAWNSDYILRDKGRGYSVRVSSHAAREMRGWARRSVRTAGEKIETGGLVFGELNEAAGVLWVTDVEGPPPDSHATEDHFTCGIEGMEEAAQERHCRFRGSVSCVGSWHTHPASTPHPSIVDIGAVAQLLASSGSSRRICLVLILSGNPNDPALGAYAFRRKLSGEDFIYVEQNAAATARLGPQPKKTRNVGLALSGGGSRAIAFHLGCLRALHDLNLLSRVQVISSVSGGSVISAMYAYSNDSFREFDARIVELLSRGLHRDIFREVFRPASIVKLLRVCAAASASFLFRMVVRMARAGVRPGVAPRLDLPSIRTFSRTEAFRDVIARSLFGDRIVRDVVRDTVHTVINATELRTGSAFRFGSKQSGCWRFGTIAPEEALVADAVAASAAYPALLPALDRKYRFTKKGSITNPTRVLLTDGGVFENIGVSPMEPGRTPSISTNVFDPDYIICCDAGAGLFDDDRYPTRWPSRMSRSFLTVFRKVQDATRKRLHNLAAAGEISGFALCYLGQQDNALPWVPAGLPRRDQVRDYPTDFAAMSPEDIDRLALRGDLLTRLLLAYYLPEL
;
A
#
# COMPACT_ATOMS: atom_id res chain seq x y z
N MET A 1 36.28 -9.25 44.03
CA MET A 1 35.90 -7.89 44.47
C MET A 1 34.90 -7.33 43.49
N ALA A 2 33.80 -6.74 43.97
CA ALA A 2 32.86 -5.98 43.15
C ALA A 2 33.33 -4.52 43.05
N GLU A 3 33.43 -3.97 41.85
CA GLU A 3 33.75 -2.56 41.63
C GLU A 3 32.49 -1.72 41.76
N LEU A 4 32.54 -0.67 42.60
CA LEU A 4 31.39 0.14 42.96
C LEU A 4 31.48 1.54 42.36
N ARG A 5 30.33 2.10 42.00
CA ARG A 5 30.16 3.49 41.59
C ARG A 5 28.99 4.11 42.34
N GLU A 6 29.25 5.16 43.12
CA GLU A 6 28.22 5.90 43.83
C GLU A 6 27.44 6.82 42.89
N ARG A 7 26.10 6.84 43.05
CA ARG A 7 25.19 7.73 42.34
C ARG A 7 24.02 8.17 43.21
N ASN A 8 24.09 9.40 43.74
CA ASN A 8 23.05 10.08 44.52
C ASN A 8 22.38 9.22 45.62
N GLN A 9 21.42 8.36 45.24
CA GLN A 9 20.63 7.51 46.13
C GLN A 9 20.86 5.99 45.91
N ARG A 10 21.89 5.60 45.15
CA ARG A 10 22.22 4.19 44.90
C ARG A 10 23.72 3.97 44.66
N THR A 11 24.18 2.79 45.04
CA THR A 11 25.50 2.26 44.68
C THR A 11 25.36 1.25 43.54
N GLU A 12 26.12 1.41 42.48
CA GLU A 12 26.10 0.54 41.30
C GLU A 12 27.29 -0.43 41.33
N ILE A 13 27.03 -1.72 41.12
CA ILE A 13 28.09 -2.69 40.84
C ILE A 13 28.36 -2.64 39.33
N ILE A 14 29.51 -2.11 38.93
CA ILE A 14 29.84 -1.86 37.52
C ILE A 14 30.82 -2.89 36.93
N GLY A 15 31.43 -3.73 37.77
CA GLY A 15 32.39 -4.73 37.33
C GLY A 15 32.85 -5.67 38.43
N TRP A 16 33.67 -6.66 38.06
CA TRP A 16 34.25 -7.65 38.95
C TRP A 16 35.76 -7.72 38.74
N LYS A 17 36.53 -7.82 39.82
CA LYS A 17 37.99 -8.05 39.79
C LYS A 17 38.39 -9.20 40.70
N ASP A 18 39.33 -10.01 40.25
CA ASP A 18 39.85 -11.13 41.03
C ASP A 18 40.79 -10.68 42.15
N LEU A 19 40.96 -11.53 43.16
CA LEU A 19 41.93 -11.32 44.23
C LEU A 19 43.35 -11.32 43.63
N GLY A 20 44.10 -10.23 43.85
CA GLY A 20 45.46 -10.05 43.31
C GLY A 20 45.57 -9.06 42.14
N GLN A 21 44.44 -8.64 41.55
CA GLN A 21 44.42 -7.54 40.56
C GLN A 21 44.41 -6.16 41.25
N GLN A 22 44.73 -5.10 40.49
CA GLN A 22 44.72 -3.72 41.01
C GLN A 22 43.33 -3.37 41.55
N ARG A 23 43.30 -3.06 42.86
CA ARG A 23 42.10 -2.77 43.63
C ARG A 23 41.43 -1.47 43.11
N PRO A 24 40.10 -1.47 42.88
CA PRO A 24 39.37 -0.24 42.53
C PRO A 24 39.36 0.78 43.68
N ALA A 25 39.10 2.05 43.36
CA ALA A 25 38.96 3.11 44.36
C ALA A 25 37.78 2.85 45.32
N HIS A 26 36.64 2.40 44.79
CA HIS A 26 35.49 1.96 45.56
C HIS A 26 35.17 0.51 45.22
N PHE A 27 35.12 -0.37 46.23
CA PHE A 27 34.89 -1.78 46.02
C PHE A 27 34.14 -2.41 47.19
N ALA A 28 33.52 -3.57 46.94
CA ALA A 28 32.97 -4.45 47.96
C ALA A 28 33.61 -5.85 47.91
N PRO A 29 33.84 -6.49 49.07
CA PRO A 29 34.05 -7.92 49.17
C PRO A 29 32.89 -8.66 48.52
N ALA A 30 33.23 -9.60 47.64
CA ALA A 30 32.26 -10.42 46.93
C ALA A 30 32.67 -11.89 46.98
N ILE A 31 31.74 -12.76 47.35
CA ILE A 31 31.87 -14.22 47.24
C ILE A 31 30.82 -14.72 46.26
N LEU A 32 31.22 -15.44 45.22
CA LEU A 32 30.30 -16.12 44.31
C LEU A 32 30.40 -17.63 44.55
N LEU A 33 29.30 -18.23 44.97
CA LEU A 33 29.23 -19.65 45.29
C LEU A 33 28.90 -20.47 44.04
N HIS A 34 29.39 -21.71 44.01
CA HIS A 34 29.16 -22.65 42.92
C HIS A 34 27.94 -23.56 43.17
N ALA A 35 27.34 -23.49 44.35
CA ALA A 35 26.18 -24.28 44.76
C ALA A 35 25.15 -23.41 45.49
N ASP A 36 23.88 -23.83 45.45
CA ASP A 36 22.75 -23.16 46.08
C ASP A 36 22.95 -23.08 47.60
N LEU A 37 22.63 -21.93 48.19
CA LEU A 37 22.74 -21.70 49.63
C LEU A 37 21.37 -21.21 50.15
N PRO A 38 20.50 -22.12 50.62
CA PRO A 38 19.26 -21.71 51.28
C PRO A 38 19.61 -21.20 52.69
N PHE A 39 19.49 -19.90 52.93
CA PHE A 39 19.69 -19.30 54.25
C PHE A 39 18.59 -18.29 54.57
N GLU A 40 18.27 -18.16 55.86
CA GLU A 40 17.46 -17.05 56.37
C GLU A 40 18.33 -15.80 56.45
N TYR A 41 17.80 -14.62 56.09
CA TYR A 41 18.58 -13.38 56.05
C TYR A 41 19.17 -13.05 57.43
N PRO A 42 20.50 -13.16 57.63
CA PRO A 42 21.12 -12.95 58.92
C PRO A 42 21.03 -11.47 59.32
N GLU A 43 20.88 -11.21 60.63
CA GLU A 43 20.84 -9.85 61.19
C GLU A 43 22.21 -9.36 61.70
N THR A 44 23.17 -10.27 61.89
CA THR A 44 24.53 -9.96 62.37
C THR A 44 25.59 -10.52 61.42
N VAL A 45 26.79 -9.93 61.46
CA VAL A 45 27.94 -10.41 60.68
C VAL A 45 28.31 -11.84 61.10
N GLU A 46 28.26 -12.16 62.40
CA GLU A 46 28.52 -13.51 62.93
C GLU A 46 27.54 -14.54 62.34
N ALA A 47 26.24 -14.24 62.28
CA ALA A 47 25.24 -15.14 61.72
C ALA A 47 25.53 -15.42 60.22
N LEU A 48 25.90 -14.39 59.46
CA LEU A 48 26.31 -14.54 58.06
C LEU A 48 27.56 -15.44 57.91
N LEU A 49 28.58 -15.24 58.75
CA LEU A 49 29.81 -16.02 58.70
C LEU A 49 29.59 -17.47 59.14
N ASN A 50 28.77 -17.70 60.17
CA ASN A 50 28.42 -19.04 60.64
C ASN A 50 27.66 -19.83 59.59
N GLU A 51 26.79 -19.16 58.83
CA GLU A 51 26.09 -19.79 57.71
C GLU A 51 27.07 -20.16 56.59
N LEU A 52 27.96 -19.25 56.18
CA LEU A 52 28.99 -19.61 55.19
C LEU A 52 29.84 -20.81 55.67
N LYS A 53 30.18 -20.86 56.95
CA LYS A 53 30.93 -21.95 57.57
C LYS A 53 30.17 -23.27 57.59
N SER A 54 28.86 -23.25 57.89
CA SER A 54 28.03 -24.47 57.96
C SER A 54 27.94 -25.18 56.61
N HIS A 55 28.12 -24.43 55.52
CA HIS A 55 28.19 -24.94 54.14
C HIS A 55 29.63 -25.12 53.62
N GLY A 56 30.63 -25.11 54.50
CA GLY A 56 32.02 -25.44 54.16
C GLY A 56 32.79 -24.36 53.40
N ILE A 57 32.33 -23.10 53.44
CA ILE A 57 32.99 -21.98 52.76
C ILE A 57 33.99 -21.32 53.71
N ASP A 58 35.26 -21.22 53.29
CA ASP A 58 36.28 -20.48 54.03
C ASP A 58 36.03 -18.97 53.91
N TYR A 59 35.66 -18.35 55.02
CA TYR A 59 35.35 -16.92 55.13
C TYR A 59 36.54 -16.08 55.59
N ALA A 60 37.71 -16.67 55.87
CA ALA A 60 38.88 -15.90 56.29
C ALA A 60 39.35 -14.88 55.22
N PRO A 61 39.44 -15.22 53.92
CA PRO A 61 39.76 -14.24 52.88
C PRO A 61 38.73 -13.12 52.79
N PHE A 62 37.48 -13.43 53.10
CA PHE A 62 36.37 -12.49 53.03
C PHE A 62 36.42 -11.44 54.16
N ILE A 63 36.74 -11.86 55.40
CA ILE A 63 36.99 -10.94 56.52
C ILE A 63 38.16 -10.00 56.21
N LEU A 64 39.24 -10.51 55.59
CA LEU A 64 40.38 -9.68 55.20
C LEU A 64 39.99 -8.62 54.17
N GLN A 65 39.14 -8.96 53.21
CA GLN A 65 38.64 -8.01 52.23
C GLN A 65 37.71 -6.98 52.87
N LEU A 66 36.90 -7.37 53.85
CA LEU A 66 36.00 -6.46 54.57
C LEU A 66 36.80 -5.46 55.44
N ALA A 67 37.81 -5.94 56.15
CA ALA A 67 38.75 -5.09 56.88
C ALA A 67 39.50 -4.16 55.91
N SER A 68 39.90 -4.67 54.75
CA SER A 68 40.55 -3.88 53.71
C SER A 68 39.65 -2.79 53.14
N GLN A 69 38.37 -3.07 52.90
CA GLN A 69 37.38 -2.07 52.47
C GLN A 69 37.26 -0.98 53.54
N ALA A 70 37.14 -1.37 54.80
CA ALA A 70 37.05 -0.42 55.91
C ALA A 70 38.24 0.54 55.97
N GLN A 71 39.47 0.06 55.77
CA GLN A 71 40.69 0.88 55.77
C GLN A 71 40.80 1.85 54.58
N HIS A 72 40.08 1.59 53.48
CA HIS A 72 40.17 2.38 52.24
C HIS A 72 38.90 3.18 51.95
N SER A 73 37.93 3.18 52.87
CA SER A 73 36.71 3.98 52.82
C SER A 73 36.72 5.04 53.92
N ASP A 74 36.09 6.18 53.68
CA ASP A 74 35.98 7.26 54.67
C ASP A 74 35.21 6.83 55.92
N ALA A 75 35.45 7.52 57.05
CA ALA A 75 34.91 7.16 58.36
C ALA A 75 33.36 7.05 58.39
N GLU A 76 32.69 7.88 57.61
CA GLU A 76 31.23 7.95 57.53
C GLU A 76 30.61 6.99 56.48
N THR A 77 31.43 6.23 55.76
CA THR A 77 30.94 5.33 54.70
C THR A 77 30.62 3.94 55.27
N PRO A 78 29.40 3.41 55.07
CA PRO A 78 29.08 2.04 55.47
C PRO A 78 29.86 1.00 54.62
N LEU A 79 29.95 -0.24 55.10
CA LEU A 79 30.59 -1.32 54.32
C LEU A 79 29.53 -2.13 53.57
N THR A 80 29.82 -2.47 52.33
CA THR A 80 28.94 -3.31 51.50
C THR A 80 29.53 -4.70 51.30
N VAL A 81 28.71 -5.72 51.50
CA VAL A 81 29.05 -7.13 51.32
C VAL A 81 28.19 -7.71 50.19
N VAL A 82 28.82 -8.44 49.26
CA VAL A 82 28.12 -9.10 48.14
C VAL A 82 28.29 -10.63 48.23
N LEU A 83 27.19 -11.36 48.20
CA LEU A 83 27.16 -12.82 48.08
C LEU A 83 26.37 -13.23 46.84
N GLY A 84 26.94 -14.07 45.99
CA GLY A 84 26.27 -14.66 44.84
C GLY A 84 25.99 -16.14 45.07
N THR A 85 24.77 -16.59 44.81
CA THR A 85 24.40 -18.02 44.81
C THR A 85 23.72 -18.39 43.49
N PRO A 86 23.91 -19.59 42.92
CA PRO A 86 23.30 -20.02 41.66
C PRO A 86 21.80 -20.40 41.82
N MET A 87 21.01 -19.54 42.46
CA MET A 87 19.60 -19.83 42.79
C MET A 87 18.60 -19.22 41.81
N ARG A 88 19.04 -18.40 40.84
CA ARG A 88 18.13 -17.69 39.93
C ARG A 88 18.02 -18.40 38.58
N ARG A 89 16.79 -18.55 38.08
CA ARG A 89 16.53 -19.05 36.71
C ARG A 89 15.63 -18.06 35.96
N VAL A 90 15.93 -17.83 34.69
CA VAL A 90 15.16 -16.95 33.81
C VAL A 90 13.94 -17.67 33.21
N ALA A 91 14.08 -18.98 32.99
CA ALA A 91 13.02 -19.86 32.51
C ALA A 91 13.08 -21.20 33.25
N PRO A 92 11.95 -21.92 33.41
CA PRO A 92 11.93 -23.27 33.98
C PRO A 92 12.90 -24.18 33.22
N GLY A 93 13.80 -24.86 33.96
CA GLY A 93 14.81 -25.75 33.38
C GLY A 93 16.05 -25.08 32.74
N GLY A 94 16.12 -23.74 32.71
CA GLY A 94 17.32 -23.02 32.23
C GLY A 94 18.51 -23.10 33.20
N PRO A 95 19.72 -22.67 32.75
CA PRO A 95 20.91 -22.65 33.60
C PRO A 95 20.69 -21.75 34.82
N ALA A 96 21.22 -22.19 35.95
CA ALA A 96 21.25 -21.42 37.18
C ALA A 96 22.19 -20.21 37.04
N LEU A 97 21.67 -19.03 37.30
CA LEU A 97 22.42 -17.77 37.32
C LEU A 97 22.65 -17.33 38.77
N GLN A 98 23.72 -16.58 38.97
CA GLN A 98 24.05 -15.96 40.25
C GLN A 98 22.95 -14.97 40.67
N HIS A 99 22.25 -15.28 41.76
CA HIS A 99 21.43 -14.36 42.55
C HIS A 99 22.33 -13.62 43.52
N LEU A 100 22.31 -12.28 43.49
CA LEU A 100 23.12 -11.47 44.38
C LEU A 100 22.30 -11.09 45.61
N ALA A 101 22.79 -11.44 46.79
CA ALA A 101 22.36 -10.92 48.08
C ALA A 101 23.41 -9.92 48.57
N VAL A 102 22.96 -8.74 48.99
CA VAL A 102 23.85 -7.65 49.40
C VAL A 102 23.44 -7.17 50.79
N TRP A 103 24.44 -6.94 51.64
CA TRP A 103 24.24 -6.37 52.96
C TRP A 103 25.10 -5.14 53.16
N GLU A 104 24.59 -4.25 54.00
CA GLU A 104 25.28 -3.06 54.48
C GLU A 104 25.59 -3.21 55.97
N ILE A 105 26.81 -2.85 56.36
CA ILE A 105 27.21 -2.70 57.75
C ILE A 105 27.29 -1.21 58.02
N SER A 106 26.63 -0.76 59.10
CA SER A 106 26.52 0.65 59.47
C SER A 106 27.88 1.35 59.54
N ALA A 107 27.92 2.65 59.26
CA ALA A 107 29.14 3.44 59.37
C ALA A 107 29.80 3.32 60.76
N ASP A 108 29.00 3.29 61.83
CA ASP A 108 29.47 3.11 63.20
C ASP A 108 30.15 1.75 63.43
N ASP A 109 29.57 0.68 62.91
CA ASP A 109 30.15 -0.66 63.03
C ASP A 109 31.35 -0.86 62.11
N ALA A 110 31.35 -0.22 60.94
CA ALA A 110 32.50 -0.13 60.06
C ALA A 110 33.67 0.58 60.76
N ASP A 111 33.38 1.66 61.50
CA ASP A 111 34.38 2.45 62.22
C ASP A 111 35.05 1.68 63.35
N LYS A 112 34.28 0.83 64.02
CA LYS A 112 34.83 -0.14 64.99
C LYS A 112 35.80 -1.10 64.29
N LEU A 113 35.45 -1.61 63.11
CA LEU A 113 36.34 -2.49 62.33
C LEU A 113 37.62 -1.78 61.86
N ARG A 114 37.53 -0.50 61.47
CA ARG A 114 38.72 0.31 61.10
C ARG A 114 39.70 0.45 62.27
N LYS A 115 39.18 0.73 63.47
CA LYS A 115 39.98 0.90 64.70
C LYS A 115 40.67 -0.38 65.18
N LEU A 116 40.18 -1.55 64.77
CA LEU A 116 40.79 -2.85 65.08
C LEU A 116 42.12 -3.09 64.35
N ASN A 117 42.50 -2.24 63.37
CA ASN A 117 43.78 -2.25 62.65
C ASN A 117 44.30 -3.67 62.34
N ILE A 118 43.50 -4.44 61.60
CA ILE A 118 43.72 -5.86 61.34
C ILE A 118 44.89 -6.03 60.35
N SER A 119 46.11 -6.01 60.88
CA SER A 119 47.32 -6.43 60.16
C SER A 119 47.48 -7.94 60.35
N VAL A 120 47.06 -8.74 59.38
CA VAL A 120 47.15 -10.21 59.45
C VAL A 120 48.60 -10.71 59.21
N HIS A 121 49.56 -9.79 59.10
CA HIS A 121 50.96 -10.07 58.81
C HIS A 121 51.90 -9.84 60.01
N SER A 122 51.40 -9.70 61.25
CA SER A 122 52.31 -9.73 62.41
C SER A 122 52.78 -11.16 62.72
N ASP A 123 54.07 -11.33 62.99
CA ASP A 123 54.71 -12.62 63.31
C ASP A 123 54.44 -13.08 64.76
N ASP A 124 53.74 -12.26 65.56
CA ASP A 124 53.40 -12.56 66.96
C ASP A 124 52.04 -13.29 67.07
N LEU A 125 52.10 -14.55 67.51
CA LEU A 125 50.94 -15.43 67.71
C LEU A 125 49.94 -14.86 68.74
N ALA A 126 50.41 -14.11 69.75
CA ALA A 126 49.56 -13.52 70.78
C ALA A 126 48.73 -12.35 70.21
N GLN A 127 49.37 -11.47 69.42
CA GLN A 127 48.68 -10.39 68.71
C GLN A 127 47.69 -10.90 67.67
N ARG A 128 48.04 -11.95 66.91
CA ARG A 128 47.12 -12.60 65.96
C ARG A 128 45.89 -13.18 66.67
N THR A 129 46.08 -13.87 67.79
CA THR A 129 44.98 -14.46 68.57
C THR A 129 44.07 -13.37 69.16
N ALA A 130 44.65 -12.27 69.64
CA ALA A 130 43.90 -11.13 70.16
C ALA A 130 43.10 -10.40 69.06
N ALA A 131 43.69 -10.19 67.89
CA ALA A 131 43.03 -9.57 66.74
C ALA A 131 41.86 -10.44 66.23
N ILE A 132 42.06 -11.76 66.11
CA ILE A 132 40.98 -12.69 65.73
C ILE A 132 39.84 -12.66 66.75
N LYS A 133 40.16 -12.67 68.05
CA LYS A 133 39.14 -12.58 69.11
C LYS A 133 38.38 -11.25 69.08
N ALA A 134 39.05 -10.15 68.74
CA ALA A 134 38.43 -8.84 68.60
C ALA A 134 37.51 -8.76 67.37
N VAL A 135 37.89 -9.37 66.25
CA VAL A 135 37.05 -9.48 65.04
C VAL A 135 35.82 -10.34 65.31
N VAL A 136 35.96 -11.47 66.00
CA VAL A 136 34.83 -12.31 66.41
C VAL A 136 33.89 -11.52 67.33
N THR A 137 34.43 -10.83 68.33
CA THR A 137 33.61 -10.02 69.25
C THR A 137 32.86 -8.91 68.50
N TRP A 138 33.52 -8.27 67.53
CA TRP A 138 32.90 -7.29 66.65
C TRP A 138 31.80 -7.89 65.77
N SER A 139 32.03 -9.07 65.15
CA SER A 139 31.05 -9.68 64.26
C SER A 139 29.74 -10.06 64.97
N ASN A 140 29.80 -10.32 66.28
CA ASN A 140 28.65 -10.70 67.09
C ASN A 140 27.72 -9.52 67.38
N ILE A 141 28.28 -8.30 67.42
CA ILE A 141 27.53 -7.07 67.72
C ILE A 141 27.22 -6.25 66.47
N ALA A 142 28.02 -6.39 65.41
CA ALA A 142 27.85 -5.65 64.16
C ALA A 142 26.61 -6.16 63.43
N LYS A 143 25.64 -5.26 63.22
CA LYS A 143 24.42 -5.58 62.50
C LYS A 143 24.64 -5.46 61.01
N VAL A 144 23.98 -6.34 60.26
CA VAL A 144 23.89 -6.24 58.79
C VAL A 144 22.47 -5.86 58.39
N GLY A 145 22.35 -4.81 57.59
CA GLY A 145 21.10 -4.42 56.93
C GLY A 145 21.04 -5.06 55.55
N TRP A 146 19.93 -5.69 55.20
CA TRP A 146 19.75 -6.20 53.83
C TRP A 146 19.54 -5.06 52.84
N CYS A 147 20.28 -5.07 51.73
CA CYS A 147 20.14 -4.11 50.65
C CYS A 147 19.20 -4.66 49.58
N MET A 148 18.25 -3.84 49.13
CA MET A 148 17.44 -4.18 47.96
C MET A 148 18.31 -4.16 46.69
N VAL A 149 18.59 -5.34 46.15
CA VAL A 149 19.34 -5.49 44.90
C VAL A 149 18.42 -5.32 43.69
N ARG A 150 18.65 -4.26 42.91
CA ARG A 150 17.96 -4.02 41.63
C ARG A 150 18.84 -4.47 40.47
N GLU A 151 18.57 -5.67 39.99
CA GLU A 151 19.39 -6.33 38.97
C GLU A 151 19.13 -5.79 37.55
N MET A 152 20.19 -5.38 36.85
CA MET A 152 20.13 -4.89 35.46
C MET A 152 21.03 -5.69 34.49
N ARG A 153 21.62 -6.80 34.96
CA ARG A 153 22.43 -7.71 34.13
C ARG A 153 21.63 -8.25 32.93
N PRO A 154 22.19 -8.25 31.70
CA PRO A 154 21.51 -8.75 30.50
C PRO A 154 21.02 -10.20 30.60
N GLU A 155 21.70 -11.03 31.40
CA GLU A 155 21.32 -12.42 31.65
C GLU A 155 20.04 -12.53 32.47
N VAL A 156 19.74 -11.53 33.31
CA VAL A 156 18.63 -11.56 34.28
C VAL A 156 17.46 -10.68 33.83
N THR A 157 17.76 -9.45 33.41
CA THR A 157 16.78 -8.44 33.02
C THR A 157 16.82 -8.27 31.51
N ARG A 158 15.90 -8.94 30.82
CA ARG A 158 15.73 -8.78 29.37
C ARG A 158 14.70 -7.71 29.07
N ARG A 159 14.98 -6.91 28.04
CA ARG A 159 14.02 -6.02 27.40
C ARG A 159 12.76 -6.81 27.00
N ARG A 160 11.59 -6.30 27.37
CA ARG A 160 10.29 -6.95 27.08
C ARG A 160 9.65 -6.46 25.78
N ASP A 161 10.29 -5.52 25.10
CA ASP A 161 9.86 -4.90 23.85
C ASP A 161 10.61 -5.44 22.62
N GLN A 162 11.32 -6.58 22.73
CA GLN A 162 12.11 -7.17 21.63
C GLN A 162 11.26 -7.56 20.40
N SER A 163 9.97 -7.83 20.59
CA SER A 163 9.03 -8.08 19.49
C SER A 163 8.40 -6.80 18.93
N SER A 164 8.66 -5.64 19.56
CA SER A 164 8.17 -4.36 19.07
C SER A 164 9.02 -3.87 17.89
N PRO A 165 8.43 -3.09 16.97
CA PRO A 165 9.19 -2.50 15.85
C PRO A 165 10.39 -1.66 16.33
N MET A 166 10.23 -0.95 17.46
CA MET A 166 11.24 -0.06 18.02
C MET A 166 12.55 -0.78 18.39
N ALA A 167 12.53 -2.09 18.63
CA ALA A 167 13.73 -2.90 18.87
C ALA A 167 14.77 -2.81 17.73
N TRP A 168 14.35 -2.36 16.53
CA TRP A 168 15.26 -2.07 15.42
C TRP A 168 16.39 -1.09 15.77
N PHE A 169 16.16 -0.15 16.71
CA PHE A 169 17.16 0.83 17.13
C PHE A 169 18.28 0.26 17.99
N LEU A 170 18.18 -0.98 18.47
CA LEU A 170 19.16 -1.56 19.37
C LEU A 170 20.56 -1.56 18.73
N GLY A 171 21.48 -0.81 19.34
CA GLY A 171 22.87 -0.70 18.88
C GLY A 171 23.08 0.17 17.64
N LYS A 172 22.06 0.88 17.16
CA LYS A 172 22.10 1.68 15.92
C LYS A 172 22.67 3.08 16.13
N ARG A 173 23.12 3.68 15.01
CA ARG A 173 23.59 5.06 14.90
C ARG A 173 22.55 5.90 14.17
N VAL A 174 21.94 6.86 14.86
CA VAL A 174 20.80 7.63 14.36
C VAL A 174 21.11 9.12 14.38
N ALA A 175 20.85 9.83 13.29
CA ALA A 175 20.92 11.28 13.25
C ALA A 175 19.52 11.91 13.37
N ILE A 176 19.37 12.89 14.24
CA ILE A 176 18.15 13.68 14.42
C ILE A 176 18.45 15.11 13.99
N TRP A 177 17.80 15.55 12.92
CA TRP A 177 17.93 16.92 12.41
C TRP A 177 16.75 17.76 12.86
N GLY A 178 17.00 18.78 13.67
CA GLY A 178 15.98 19.59 14.34
C GLY A 178 15.56 18.97 15.68
N CYS A 179 15.95 19.61 16.78
CA CYS A 179 15.76 19.17 18.17
C CYS A 179 14.55 19.85 18.85
N GLY A 180 13.63 20.41 18.07
CA GLY A 180 12.45 21.13 18.56
C GLY A 180 11.29 20.23 18.99
N ALA A 181 10.07 20.67 18.66
CA ALA A 181 8.81 20.04 19.05
C ALA A 181 8.67 18.56 18.67
N VAL A 182 9.09 18.17 17.46
CA VAL A 182 9.05 16.76 17.02
C VAL A 182 10.32 16.03 17.42
N GLY A 183 11.48 16.67 17.18
CA GLY A 183 12.79 16.05 17.36
C GLY A 183 13.10 15.63 18.79
N SER A 184 12.74 16.44 19.80
CA SER A 184 12.97 16.09 21.21
C SER A 184 12.26 14.79 21.61
N HIS A 185 10.97 14.65 21.29
CA HIS A 185 10.19 13.43 21.56
C HIS A 185 10.69 12.20 20.79
N VAL A 186 11.08 12.41 19.52
CA VAL A 186 11.62 11.34 18.68
C VAL A 186 12.97 10.87 19.21
N ALA A 187 13.88 11.79 19.56
CA ALA A 187 15.20 11.45 20.08
C ALA A 187 15.09 10.68 21.41
N GLU A 188 14.22 11.12 22.31
CA GLU A 188 13.95 10.40 23.56
C GLU A 188 13.43 8.98 23.29
N SER A 189 12.47 8.83 22.37
CA SER A 189 11.93 7.52 22.00
C SER A 189 12.99 6.60 21.39
N VAL A 190 13.89 7.15 20.57
CA VAL A 190 15.01 6.43 19.93
C VAL A 190 16.04 5.97 20.95
N VAL A 191 16.42 6.82 21.90
CA VAL A 191 17.36 6.47 22.97
C VAL A 191 16.77 5.40 23.89
N ARG A 192 15.51 5.56 24.32
CA ARG A 192 14.82 4.53 25.12
C ARG A 192 14.69 3.20 24.38
N ALA A 193 14.63 3.23 23.04
CA ALA A 193 14.63 2.04 22.20
C ALA A 193 16.00 1.32 22.11
N GLY A 194 17.07 1.94 22.62
CA GLY A 194 18.41 1.32 22.72
C GLY A 194 19.40 1.73 21.63
N ALA A 195 19.21 2.90 21.01
CA ALA A 195 20.23 3.46 20.11
C ALA A 195 21.56 3.66 20.84
N ARG A 196 22.67 3.30 20.19
CA ARG A 196 24.02 3.39 20.76
C ARG A 196 24.60 4.79 20.60
N THR A 197 24.42 5.36 19.42
CA THR A 197 24.96 6.67 19.07
C THR A 197 23.82 7.52 18.50
N VAL A 198 23.68 8.75 19.01
CA VAL A 198 22.73 9.73 18.48
C VAL A 198 23.46 11.00 18.09
N GLU A 199 23.33 11.38 16.82
CA GLU A 199 23.78 12.69 16.33
C GLU A 199 22.61 13.67 16.40
N LEU A 200 22.83 14.84 17.02
CA LEU A 200 21.83 15.90 17.17
C LEU A 200 22.31 17.16 16.44
N VAL A 201 21.50 17.66 15.52
CA VAL A 201 21.83 18.87 14.74
C VAL A 201 20.69 19.89 14.83
N ASP A 202 20.93 21.01 15.51
CA ASP A 202 19.99 22.14 15.60
C ASP A 202 20.75 23.41 15.98
N ASN A 203 20.50 24.52 15.25
CA ASN A 203 21.19 25.79 15.44
C ASN A 203 20.40 26.82 16.28
N LYS A 204 19.24 26.42 16.85
CA LYS A 204 18.39 27.29 17.66
C LYS A 204 18.61 27.07 19.16
N THR A 205 18.25 28.07 19.95
CA THR A 205 18.27 28.02 21.42
C THR A 205 16.88 27.73 22.01
N VAL A 206 16.85 27.24 23.25
CA VAL A 206 15.61 27.01 24.02
C VAL A 206 15.05 28.35 24.50
N GLY A 207 13.76 28.59 24.24
CA GLY A 207 13.04 29.79 24.69
C GLY A 207 11.92 29.45 25.68
N PRO A 208 11.50 30.40 26.53
CA PRO A 208 10.55 30.15 27.63
C PRO A 208 9.17 29.68 27.15
N GLY A 209 8.67 30.21 26.03
CA GLY A 209 7.36 29.84 25.47
C GLY A 209 7.30 28.46 24.79
N LEU A 210 8.42 27.71 24.76
CA LEU A 210 8.52 26.43 24.06
C LEU A 210 8.35 25.21 24.98
N LEU A 211 8.46 25.39 26.31
CA LEU A 211 8.47 24.30 27.28
C LEU A 211 7.15 23.52 27.36
N VAL A 212 6.03 24.18 27.05
CA VAL A 212 4.68 23.56 27.04
C VAL A 212 4.52 22.45 25.98
N ARG A 213 5.49 22.33 25.05
CA ARG A 213 5.37 21.52 23.85
C ARG A 213 6.67 20.78 23.45
N GLN A 214 7.84 21.26 23.88
CA GLN A 214 9.14 20.63 23.61
C GLN A 214 9.65 19.92 24.87
N GLY A 215 10.45 18.86 24.71
CA GLY A 215 11.04 18.12 25.83
C GLY A 215 12.24 18.84 26.48
N PHE A 216 12.03 20.06 26.99
CA PHE A 216 13.05 20.86 27.68
C PHE A 216 12.54 21.33 29.05
N GLU A 217 13.47 21.66 29.95
CA GLU A 217 13.16 22.18 31.28
C GLU A 217 13.47 23.69 31.37
N ASP A 218 12.99 24.35 32.44
CA ASP A 218 13.23 25.78 32.67
C ASP A 218 14.73 26.11 32.73
N ALA A 219 15.52 25.19 33.30
CA ALA A 219 16.98 25.30 33.39
C ALA A 219 17.71 25.24 32.03
N ASP A 220 17.01 24.86 30.95
CA ASP A 220 17.61 24.77 29.61
C ASP A 220 17.42 26.06 28.80
N ILE A 221 16.64 27.03 29.29
CA ILE A 221 16.40 28.30 28.60
C ILE A 221 17.74 28.99 28.31
N GLY A 222 17.92 29.41 27.05
CA GLY A 222 19.14 30.07 26.57
C GLY A 222 20.23 29.12 26.06
N LYS A 223 20.20 27.83 26.39
CA LYS A 223 21.10 26.84 25.80
C LYS A 223 20.73 26.53 24.34
N PHE A 224 21.68 26.06 23.55
CA PHE A 224 21.38 25.46 22.26
C PHE A 224 20.53 24.19 22.47
N LYS A 225 19.51 24.02 21.62
CA LYS A 225 18.58 22.89 21.73
C LYS A 225 19.27 21.54 21.58
N ALA A 226 20.27 21.46 20.70
CA ALA A 226 21.02 20.23 20.48
C ALA A 226 21.83 19.83 21.71
N ASP A 227 22.47 20.80 22.39
CA ASP A 227 23.21 20.57 23.63
C ASP A 227 22.29 20.20 24.80
N ALA A 228 21.23 20.98 25.02
CA ALA A 228 20.25 20.72 26.06
C ALA A 228 19.60 19.33 25.92
N LEU A 229 19.25 18.95 24.68
CA LEU A 229 18.69 17.62 24.40
C LEU A 229 19.74 16.53 24.64
N ALA A 230 21.01 16.72 24.26
CA ALA A 230 22.07 15.74 24.55
C ALA A 230 22.24 15.52 26.07
N GLU A 231 22.19 16.59 26.86
CA GLU A 231 22.22 16.53 28.33
C GLU A 231 21.02 15.74 28.88
N TRP A 232 19.80 16.01 28.36
CA TRP A 232 18.59 15.27 28.74
C TRP A 232 18.70 13.78 28.40
N LEU A 233 19.11 13.43 27.18
CA LEU A 233 19.21 12.05 26.73
C LEU A 233 20.24 11.24 27.53
N LYS A 234 21.34 11.86 27.98
CA LYS A 234 22.32 11.23 28.88
C LYS A 234 21.78 10.99 30.29
N ARG A 235 20.76 11.73 30.74
CA ARG A 235 20.02 11.40 31.98
C ARG A 235 19.19 10.14 31.82
N ILE A 236 18.73 9.84 30.61
CA ILE A 236 17.97 8.64 30.27
C ILE A 236 18.90 7.42 30.11
N GLU A 237 19.93 7.56 29.28
CA GLU A 237 20.93 6.52 29.01
C GLU A 237 22.34 7.11 29.21
N PRO A 238 22.96 6.90 30.39
CA PRO A 238 24.26 7.48 30.73
C PRO A 238 25.41 7.05 29.82
N ASP A 239 25.34 5.85 29.24
CA ASP A 239 26.39 5.31 28.37
C ASP A 239 26.15 5.67 26.88
N LEU A 240 25.18 6.54 26.59
CA LEU A 240 24.86 7.01 25.24
C LEU A 240 26.00 7.85 24.65
N GLU A 241 26.43 7.48 23.45
CA GLU A 241 27.34 8.31 22.66
C GLU A 241 26.54 9.40 21.92
N THR A 242 26.79 10.67 22.25
CA THR A 242 26.12 11.81 21.61
C THR A 242 27.11 12.61 20.77
N VAL A 243 26.77 12.87 19.50
CA VAL A 243 27.49 13.81 18.65
C VAL A 243 26.60 15.04 18.43
N VAL A 244 27.05 16.22 18.83
CA VAL A 244 26.23 17.44 18.79
C VAL A 244 26.83 18.44 17.80
N SER A 245 25.99 19.09 17.01
CA SER A 245 26.37 20.21 16.14
C SER A 245 25.31 21.29 16.15
N THR A 246 25.78 22.53 16.24
CA THR A 246 24.97 23.76 16.23
C THR A 246 25.11 24.54 14.92
N ASP A 247 25.78 23.94 13.92
CA ASP A 247 26.00 24.52 12.60
C ASP A 247 24.72 24.52 11.75
N ASP A 248 24.67 25.36 10.71
CA ASP A 248 23.62 25.27 9.70
C ASP A 248 23.73 23.93 8.95
N LEU A 249 22.60 23.24 8.86
CA LEU A 249 22.49 21.94 8.23
C LEU A 249 22.68 22.00 6.71
N ILE A 250 22.35 23.12 6.05
CA ILE A 250 22.42 23.21 4.58
C ILE A 250 23.87 23.10 4.08
N PRO A 251 24.84 23.91 4.56
CA PRO A 251 26.26 23.72 4.22
C PRO A 251 26.78 22.31 4.52
N ARG A 252 26.35 21.73 5.65
CA ARG A 252 26.74 20.38 6.08
C ARG A 252 26.26 19.29 5.12
N ILE A 253 25.00 19.36 4.67
CA ILE A 253 24.43 18.43 3.68
C ILE A 253 25.21 18.51 2.36
N THR A 254 25.63 19.71 1.95
CA THR A 254 26.38 19.90 0.70
C THR A 254 27.87 19.50 0.79
N GLY A 255 28.40 19.26 2.00
CA GLY A 255 29.74 18.71 2.21
C GLY A 255 29.76 17.18 2.07
N SER A 256 30.75 16.64 1.38
CA SER A 256 30.79 15.23 0.89
C SER A 256 30.79 14.14 1.97
N ASP A 257 31.04 14.46 3.24
CA ASP A 257 31.41 13.44 4.25
C ASP A 257 30.32 13.16 5.30
N SER A 258 29.21 13.92 5.35
CA SER A 258 28.30 13.88 6.51
C SER A 258 27.17 12.83 6.45
N ILE A 259 26.77 12.33 5.28
CA ILE A 259 25.49 11.59 5.13
C ILE A 259 25.67 10.06 5.17
N SER A 260 26.87 9.55 4.92
CA SER A 260 27.10 8.13 4.60
C SER A 260 27.25 7.19 5.80
N ASN A 261 27.43 7.70 7.02
CA ASN A 261 27.85 6.92 8.20
C ASN A 261 26.74 6.63 9.23
N MET A 262 25.47 6.84 8.87
CA MET A 262 24.32 6.69 9.76
C MET A 262 23.40 5.55 9.31
N ASP A 263 22.86 4.78 10.25
CA ASP A 263 21.87 3.74 9.95
C ASP A 263 20.51 4.36 9.56
N LEU A 264 20.14 5.49 10.18
CA LEU A 264 18.93 6.25 9.88
C LEU A 264 19.15 7.74 10.17
N ILE A 265 18.72 8.59 9.24
CA ILE A 265 18.61 10.03 9.42
C ILE A 265 17.12 10.38 9.57
N ILE A 266 16.76 11.16 10.59
CA ILE A 266 15.39 11.62 10.81
C ILE A 266 15.37 13.15 10.74
N ASP A 267 14.82 13.67 9.65
CA ASP A 267 14.56 15.10 9.45
C ASP A 267 13.28 15.54 10.17
N CYS A 268 13.46 16.24 11.28
CA CYS A 268 12.43 16.89 12.09
C CYS A 268 12.48 18.42 11.96
N THR A 269 13.19 18.97 10.97
CA THR A 269 13.38 20.43 10.81
C THR A 269 12.15 21.14 10.25
N ALA A 270 11.26 20.40 9.59
CA ALA A 270 10.16 20.91 8.77
C ALA A 270 10.58 21.93 7.68
N SER A 271 11.88 22.05 7.39
CA SER A 271 12.40 23.06 6.47
C SER A 271 12.39 22.58 5.01
N LEU A 272 11.69 23.31 4.15
CA LEU A 272 11.72 23.07 2.70
C LEU A 272 13.14 23.23 2.14
N ALA A 273 13.92 24.17 2.67
CA ALA A 273 15.29 24.40 2.22
C ALA A 273 16.20 23.20 2.51
N VAL A 274 16.09 22.60 3.70
CA VAL A 274 16.81 21.38 4.09
C VAL A 274 16.43 20.21 3.18
N ARG A 275 15.12 19.97 2.98
CA ARG A 275 14.64 18.91 2.08
C ARG A 275 15.12 19.10 0.64
N THR A 276 15.17 20.34 0.16
CA THR A 276 15.64 20.69 -1.19
C THR A 276 17.14 20.47 -1.35
N ALA A 277 17.95 20.90 -0.37
CA ALA A 277 19.39 20.66 -0.36
C ALA A 277 19.70 19.16 -0.31
N LEU A 278 18.98 18.42 0.53
CA LEU A 278 19.10 16.97 0.61
C LEU A 278 18.75 16.29 -0.71
N GLU A 279 17.62 16.64 -1.33
CA GLU A 279 17.22 16.07 -2.62
C GLU A 279 18.27 16.31 -3.72
N ARG A 280 18.88 17.50 -3.73
CA ARG A 280 19.96 17.86 -4.65
C ARG A 280 21.20 16.99 -4.47
N VAL A 281 21.64 16.77 -3.24
CA VAL A 281 22.83 15.94 -2.97
C VAL A 281 22.54 14.47 -3.25
N LEU A 282 21.35 13.99 -2.85
CA LEU A 282 20.92 12.62 -3.12
C LEU A 282 20.83 12.30 -4.62
N ARG A 283 20.56 13.31 -5.46
CA ARG A 283 20.55 13.17 -6.92
C ARG A 283 21.85 12.62 -7.49
N ASP A 284 23.00 12.95 -6.89
CA ASP A 284 24.32 12.69 -7.47
C ASP A 284 25.07 11.52 -6.81
N VAL A 285 24.45 10.86 -5.81
CA VAL A 285 24.99 9.68 -5.12
C VAL A 285 24.27 8.39 -5.53
N ASP A 286 25.03 7.30 -5.61
CA ASP A 286 24.53 5.98 -6.00
C ASP A 286 24.06 5.13 -4.81
N SER A 287 24.58 5.38 -3.61
CA SER A 287 24.16 4.73 -2.35
C SER A 287 23.76 5.78 -1.33
N ARG A 288 22.66 5.54 -0.61
CA ARG A 288 22.03 6.49 0.31
C ARG A 288 21.72 5.78 1.63
N PRO A 289 21.79 6.45 2.79
CA PRO A 289 21.28 5.88 4.04
C PRO A 289 19.75 5.80 4.03
N LEU A 290 19.16 5.17 5.05
CA LEU A 290 17.74 5.33 5.33
C LEU A 290 17.49 6.77 5.79
N ILE A 291 16.50 7.44 5.20
CA ILE A 291 16.15 8.81 5.57
C ILE A 291 14.65 8.91 5.78
N ALA A 292 14.26 9.35 6.96
CA ALA A 292 12.89 9.70 7.30
C ALA A 292 12.73 11.21 7.43
N SER A 293 11.55 11.74 7.14
CA SER A 293 11.17 13.11 7.51
C SER A 293 9.83 13.09 8.22
N LEU A 294 9.77 13.78 9.36
CA LEU A 294 8.61 13.86 10.24
C LEU A 294 8.21 15.33 10.41
N ALA A 295 6.93 15.64 10.25
CA ALA A 295 6.42 16.98 10.49
C ALA A 295 4.99 16.93 11.04
N ILE A 296 4.65 17.90 11.88
CA ILE A 296 3.32 18.09 12.46
C ILE A 296 2.80 19.46 12.03
N ASP A 297 1.50 19.55 11.79
CA ASP A 297 0.86 20.81 11.41
C ASP A 297 0.80 21.81 12.57
N SER A 298 0.52 23.06 12.26
CA SER A 298 0.50 24.14 13.27
C SER A 298 -0.53 23.95 14.38
N GLN A 299 -1.58 23.14 14.19
CA GLN A 299 -2.62 22.90 15.19
C GLN A 299 -2.43 21.57 15.95
N ALA A 300 -1.32 20.85 15.70
CA ALA A 300 -1.04 19.53 16.26
C ALA A 300 -2.18 18.51 16.09
N GLY A 301 -3.01 18.66 15.05
CA GLY A 301 -4.11 17.76 14.74
C GLY A 301 -3.73 16.68 13.73
N SER A 302 -2.61 16.85 13.02
CA SER A 302 -2.16 15.98 11.95
C SER A 302 -0.64 15.98 11.80
N GLY A 303 -0.08 14.84 11.39
CA GLY A 303 1.33 14.63 11.12
C GLY A 303 1.56 13.98 9.75
N ILE A 304 2.71 14.25 9.15
CA ILE A 304 3.19 13.55 7.97
C ILE A 304 4.54 12.89 8.28
N ALA A 305 4.70 11.66 7.80
CA ALA A 305 5.97 10.93 7.88
C ALA A 305 6.34 10.39 6.51
N THR A 306 7.61 10.38 6.18
CA THR A 306 8.15 9.76 4.95
C THR A 306 9.35 8.90 5.28
N LEU A 307 9.61 7.89 4.45
CA LEU A 307 10.79 7.02 4.52
C LEU A 307 11.32 6.77 3.11
N SER A 308 12.53 7.27 2.84
CA SER A 308 13.31 6.95 1.65
C SER A 308 14.28 5.82 1.98
N THR A 309 14.22 4.74 1.20
CA THR A 309 15.12 3.60 1.31
C THR A 309 16.36 3.79 0.43
N PRO A 310 17.49 3.11 0.73
CA PRO A 310 18.74 3.28 0.00
C PRO A 310 18.64 3.20 -1.53
N ASN A 311 17.76 2.33 -2.06
CA ASN A 311 17.59 2.15 -3.50
C ASN A 311 16.38 2.91 -4.08
N HIS A 312 15.73 3.77 -3.30
CA HIS A 312 14.61 4.56 -3.80
C HIS A 312 15.10 5.73 -4.65
N SER A 313 14.37 6.07 -5.72
CA SER A 313 14.78 7.12 -6.66
C SER A 313 14.85 8.52 -6.05
N GLY A 314 13.95 8.83 -5.10
CA GLY A 314 13.82 10.15 -4.50
C GLY A 314 14.15 10.22 -3.01
N GLY A 315 14.48 11.42 -2.54
CA GLY A 315 14.62 11.74 -1.12
C GLY A 315 13.30 12.13 -0.46
N THR A 316 13.38 12.80 0.68
CA THR A 316 12.20 13.21 1.46
C THR A 316 11.37 14.28 0.75
N LEU A 317 11.98 15.14 -0.08
CA LEU A 317 11.24 16.12 -0.88
C LEU A 317 10.31 15.44 -1.88
N ASP A 318 10.82 14.44 -2.61
CA ASP A 318 10.01 13.64 -3.55
C ASP A 318 8.86 12.91 -2.83
N LEU A 319 9.12 12.30 -1.68
CA LEU A 319 8.10 11.55 -0.95
C LEU A 319 7.01 12.46 -0.34
N VAL A 320 7.39 13.63 0.19
CA VAL A 320 6.42 14.63 0.67
C VAL A 320 5.57 15.14 -0.49
N ARG A 321 6.18 15.34 -1.68
CA ARG A 321 5.45 15.67 -2.90
C ARG A 321 4.45 14.57 -3.28
N ARG A 322 4.84 13.29 -3.24
CA ARG A 322 3.92 12.17 -3.52
C ARG A 322 2.77 12.09 -2.51
N LEU A 323 3.05 12.32 -1.22
CA LEU A 323 2.01 12.41 -0.19
C LEU A 323 0.99 13.52 -0.51
N LYS A 324 1.45 14.69 -0.98
CA LYS A 324 0.56 15.77 -1.44
C LYS A 324 -0.34 15.31 -2.58
N LEU A 325 0.23 14.61 -3.58
CA LEU A 325 -0.55 14.09 -4.71
C LEU A 325 -1.62 13.09 -4.26
N GLU A 326 -1.29 12.17 -3.35
CA GLU A 326 -2.26 11.23 -2.80
C GLU A 326 -3.36 11.92 -1.96
N ALA A 327 -2.98 12.92 -1.17
CA ALA A 327 -3.94 13.72 -0.41
C ALA A 327 -4.89 14.50 -1.35
N CYS A 328 -4.40 15.03 -2.46
CA CYS A 328 -5.23 15.66 -3.50
C CYS A 328 -6.23 14.69 -4.17
N ARG A 329 -5.92 13.39 -4.25
CA ARG A 329 -6.81 12.37 -4.84
C ARG A 329 -7.89 11.87 -3.87
N LYS A 330 -7.76 12.11 -2.57
CA LYS A 330 -8.68 11.57 -1.56
C LYS A 330 -9.42 12.69 -0.84
N PRO A 331 -10.71 12.93 -1.16
CA PRO A 331 -11.52 13.96 -0.49
C PRO A 331 -11.56 13.83 1.03
N THR A 332 -11.43 12.61 1.56
CA THR A 332 -11.37 12.32 3.00
C THR A 332 -10.16 12.95 3.69
N LEU A 333 -9.11 13.31 2.94
CA LEU A 333 -7.86 13.88 3.46
C LEU A 333 -7.81 15.41 3.35
N SER A 334 -8.94 16.06 3.07
CA SER A 334 -9.02 17.51 2.89
C SER A 334 -8.48 18.30 4.09
N LYS A 335 -8.72 17.83 5.32
CA LYS A 335 -8.20 18.44 6.56
C LYS A 335 -6.66 18.47 6.57
N VAL A 336 -6.03 17.33 6.31
CA VAL A 336 -4.56 17.20 6.24
C VAL A 336 -4.00 18.03 5.09
N LEU A 337 -4.69 18.04 3.96
CA LEU A 337 -4.29 18.78 2.76
C LEU A 337 -4.30 20.30 2.99
N GLU A 338 -5.29 20.85 3.69
CA GLU A 338 -5.30 22.26 4.08
C GLU A 338 -4.24 22.59 5.15
N ALA A 339 -3.97 21.66 6.06
CA ALA A 339 -3.00 21.87 7.13
C ALA A 339 -1.56 21.97 6.62
N PHE A 340 -1.15 21.09 5.69
CA PHE A 340 0.24 21.04 5.19
C PHE A 340 0.44 21.78 3.85
N TRP A 341 -0.60 21.91 3.02
CA TRP A 341 -0.49 22.48 1.69
C TRP A 341 -1.64 23.42 1.33
N PRO A 342 -1.96 24.46 2.13
CA PRO A 342 -3.14 25.33 1.94
C PRO A 342 -3.18 26.02 0.56
N ARG A 343 -4.39 26.27 0.02
CA ARG A 343 -4.58 26.92 -1.30
C ARG A 343 -4.15 28.38 -1.32
N SER A 344 -4.44 29.11 -0.25
CA SER A 344 -3.98 30.47 -0.02
C SER A 344 -3.21 30.50 1.30
N ARG A 345 -2.01 31.08 1.28
CA ARG A 345 -1.41 31.53 2.54
C ARG A 345 -2.28 32.69 3.01
N SER A 346 -3.01 32.52 4.11
CA SER A 346 -3.83 33.58 4.70
C SER A 346 -2.99 34.86 4.81
N GLY A 347 -3.49 35.93 4.22
CA GLY A 347 -2.78 37.18 3.95
C GLY A 347 -2.56 38.11 5.15
N GLU A 348 -2.41 37.59 6.36
CA GLU A 348 -1.80 38.41 7.41
C GLU A 348 -0.29 38.46 7.11
N ARG A 349 0.14 39.54 6.45
CA ARG A 349 1.54 39.95 6.41
C ARG A 349 1.97 40.19 7.85
N PHE A 350 2.49 39.13 8.45
CA PHE A 350 3.12 39.16 9.76
C PHE A 350 4.38 40.02 9.68
N HIS A 351 4.47 41.04 10.56
CA HIS A 351 5.70 41.76 10.82
C HIS A 351 6.52 40.93 11.81
N PRO A 352 7.72 40.43 11.46
CA PRO A 352 8.52 39.66 12.38
C PRO A 352 9.08 40.59 13.47
N GLU A 353 8.50 40.51 14.67
CA GLU A 353 9.21 40.96 15.87
C GLU A 353 10.33 39.95 16.18
N PRO A 354 11.57 40.39 16.46
CA PRO A 354 12.65 39.49 16.83
C PRO A 354 12.41 38.95 18.25
N GLY A 355 11.73 37.82 18.34
CA GLY A 355 11.50 37.07 19.57
C GLY A 355 10.94 35.68 19.25
N CYS A 356 11.56 34.63 19.80
CA CYS A 356 11.26 33.21 19.55
C CYS A 356 9.90 32.71 20.11
N SER A 357 8.84 33.50 19.89
CA SER A 357 7.47 33.24 20.34
C SER A 357 6.50 33.44 19.16
N GLU A 358 6.69 32.70 18.06
CA GLU A 358 5.73 32.68 16.96
C GLU A 358 4.35 32.17 17.47
N PRO A 359 3.25 32.96 17.40
CA PRO A 359 1.93 32.58 17.94
C PRO A 359 1.18 31.51 17.13
N THR A 360 1.77 30.97 16.07
CA THR A 360 1.05 30.17 15.07
C THR A 360 0.93 28.69 15.43
N PHE A 361 1.81 28.15 16.28
CA PHE A 361 1.77 26.74 16.68
C PHE A 361 0.96 26.54 17.97
N ILE A 362 -0.16 25.81 17.87
CA ILE A 362 -1.05 25.43 18.97
C ILE A 362 -0.97 23.91 19.11
N GLY A 363 -0.48 23.43 20.26
CA GLY A 363 -0.40 22.00 20.55
C GLY A 363 0.27 21.76 21.90
N SER A 364 -0.27 20.81 22.65
CA SER A 364 0.31 20.42 23.94
C SER A 364 1.49 19.46 23.77
N HIS A 365 2.28 19.31 24.82
CA HIS A 365 3.30 18.25 24.90
C HIS A 365 2.72 16.86 24.60
N ALA A 366 1.51 16.55 25.08
CA ALA A 366 0.88 15.24 24.88
C ALA A 366 0.51 14.99 23.41
N ASP A 367 -0.03 16.01 22.72
CA ASP A 367 -0.43 15.91 21.32
C ASP A 367 0.80 15.65 20.43
N LEU A 368 1.87 16.42 20.69
CA LEU A 368 3.15 16.28 19.97
C LEU A 368 3.83 14.95 20.24
N ALA A 369 3.89 14.51 21.50
CA ALA A 369 4.46 13.22 21.86
C ALA A 369 3.68 12.06 21.21
N GLY A 370 2.35 12.12 21.25
CA GLY A 370 1.46 11.12 20.65
C GLY A 370 1.62 11.02 19.13
N LEU A 371 1.56 12.14 18.43
CA LEU A 371 1.76 12.18 16.96
C LEU A 371 3.18 11.73 16.57
N SER A 372 4.20 12.23 17.27
CA SER A 372 5.60 11.86 17.00
C SER A 372 5.84 10.36 17.18
N ALA A 373 5.32 9.77 18.26
CA ALA A 373 5.42 8.33 18.53
C ALA A 373 4.68 7.50 17.46
N ARG A 374 3.49 7.94 17.02
CA ARG A 374 2.73 7.26 15.96
C ARG A 374 3.46 7.30 14.61
N MET A 375 4.01 8.45 14.25
CA MET A 375 4.82 8.61 13.03
C MET A 375 6.07 7.74 13.06
N LEU A 376 6.85 7.80 14.15
CA LEU A 376 8.06 7.02 14.33
C LEU A 376 7.80 5.51 14.26
N ASN A 377 6.77 5.02 14.97
CA ASN A 377 6.37 3.61 14.89
C ASN A 377 6.02 3.18 13.46
N SER A 378 5.37 4.06 12.69
CA SER A 378 4.98 3.76 11.30
C SER A 378 6.19 3.62 10.40
N VAL A 379 7.17 4.54 10.51
CA VAL A 379 8.44 4.48 9.79
C VAL A 379 9.21 3.20 10.14
N VAL A 380 9.39 2.92 11.42
CA VAL A 380 10.21 1.77 11.87
C VAL A 380 9.55 0.44 11.54
N ARG A 381 8.21 0.35 11.62
CA ARG A 381 7.47 -0.83 11.12
C ARG A 381 7.74 -1.10 9.64
N ALA A 382 7.90 -0.07 8.82
CA ALA A 382 8.22 -0.24 7.41
C ALA A 382 9.66 -0.69 7.19
N ILE A 383 10.62 -0.16 7.97
CA ILE A 383 12.02 -0.59 7.96
C ILE A 383 12.14 -2.07 8.36
N ALA A 384 11.40 -2.50 9.38
CA ALA A 384 11.45 -3.87 9.90
C ALA A 384 10.80 -4.91 8.97
N LYS A 385 10.05 -4.51 7.94
CA LYS A 385 9.40 -5.44 6.99
C LYS A 385 10.41 -5.97 5.95
N PRO A 386 10.62 -7.30 5.84
CA PRO A 386 11.49 -7.88 4.82
C PRO A 386 10.96 -7.61 3.40
N GLY A 387 11.85 -7.30 2.45
CA GLY A 387 11.52 -7.22 1.00
C GLY A 387 11.23 -5.82 0.44
N ASN A 388 11.30 -4.75 1.24
CA ASN A 388 11.00 -3.37 0.84
C ASN A 388 12.22 -2.53 0.40
N CYS A 389 13.29 -3.16 -0.09
CA CYS A 389 14.57 -2.46 -0.33
C CYS A 389 14.53 -1.41 -1.46
N HIS A 390 13.48 -1.38 -2.29
CA HIS A 390 13.31 -0.45 -3.42
C HIS A 390 12.09 0.47 -3.30
N THR A 391 11.33 0.39 -2.22
CA THR A 391 10.09 1.14 -2.04
C THR A 391 10.32 2.35 -1.13
N GLY A 392 9.86 3.51 -1.57
CA GLY A 392 9.66 4.67 -0.71
C GLY A 392 8.30 4.59 -0.04
N ALA A 393 8.15 5.14 1.17
CA ALA A 393 6.90 5.07 1.91
C ALA A 393 6.54 6.41 2.54
N GLY A 394 5.24 6.61 2.77
CA GLY A 394 4.71 7.82 3.39
C GLY A 394 3.46 7.55 4.21
N TRP A 395 3.24 8.37 5.23
CA TRP A 395 2.10 8.29 6.12
C TRP A 395 1.49 9.65 6.37
N LEU A 396 0.17 9.68 6.43
CA LEU A 396 -0.61 10.78 6.98
C LEU A 396 -1.26 10.28 8.26
N VAL A 397 -1.00 10.98 9.36
CA VAL A 397 -1.42 10.61 10.71
C VAL A 397 -2.35 11.69 11.23
N GLU A 398 -3.55 11.32 11.65
CA GLU A 398 -4.44 12.22 12.39
C GLU A 398 -4.40 11.89 13.88
N GLU A 399 -4.47 12.91 14.75
CA GLU A 399 -4.36 12.78 16.21
C GLU A 399 -5.32 11.72 16.80
N SER A 400 -6.58 11.76 16.41
CA SER A 400 -7.63 10.80 16.80
C SER A 400 -8.20 9.98 15.63
N GLY A 401 -7.64 10.16 14.44
CA GLY A 401 -8.14 9.56 13.20
C GLY A 401 -7.32 8.35 12.68
N PRO A 402 -7.75 7.79 11.53
CA PRO A 402 -7.07 6.67 10.89
C PRO A 402 -5.65 7.04 10.44
N LEU A 403 -4.79 6.02 10.36
CA LEU A 403 -3.47 6.12 9.74
C LEU A 403 -3.59 5.79 8.26
N HIS A 404 -3.17 6.70 7.39
CA HIS A 404 -3.11 6.44 5.95
C HIS A 404 -1.66 6.17 5.54
N ALA A 405 -1.39 4.96 5.07
CA ALA A 405 -0.06 4.53 4.62
C ALA A 405 -0.03 4.39 3.10
N PHE A 406 1.09 4.79 2.50
CA PHE A 406 1.34 4.74 1.06
C PHE A 406 2.75 4.20 0.79
N ALA A 407 2.91 3.51 -0.32
CA ALA A 407 4.20 2.99 -0.78
C ALA A 407 4.34 3.23 -2.29
N TRP A 408 5.53 3.60 -2.73
CA TRP A 408 5.83 3.90 -4.12
C TRP A 408 7.10 3.20 -4.57
N ASN A 409 7.06 2.66 -5.79
CA ASN A 409 8.25 2.16 -6.47
C ASN A 409 9.12 3.32 -6.92
N SER A 410 10.41 3.05 -7.14
CA SER A 410 11.34 4.01 -7.75
C SER A 410 10.91 4.42 -9.16
N ASP A 411 11.10 5.70 -9.47
CA ASP A 411 10.94 6.26 -10.81
C ASP A 411 12.10 5.86 -11.72
N TYR A 412 11.85 5.92 -13.03
CA TYR A 412 12.91 5.84 -14.04
C TYR A 412 13.70 7.14 -14.03
N ILE A 413 14.99 7.05 -13.73
CA ILE A 413 15.87 8.22 -13.65
C ILE A 413 16.68 8.34 -14.95
N LEU A 414 16.54 9.47 -15.63
CA LEU A 414 17.38 9.86 -16.75
C LEU A 414 18.30 10.99 -16.27
N ARG A 415 19.61 10.71 -16.19
CA ARG A 415 20.64 11.65 -15.71
C ARG A 415 21.60 11.99 -16.83
N ASP A 416 21.82 13.27 -17.06
CA ASP A 416 22.96 13.77 -17.83
C ASP A 416 24.09 14.12 -16.84
N LYS A 417 25.21 13.40 -16.90
CA LYS A 417 26.35 13.61 -16.00
C LYS A 417 27.10 14.93 -16.26
N GLY A 418 26.80 15.62 -17.37
CA GLY A 418 27.60 16.73 -17.87
C GLY A 418 27.29 18.11 -17.27
N ARG A 419 26.02 18.46 -17.00
CA ARG A 419 25.61 19.81 -16.51
C ARG A 419 24.09 19.99 -16.18
N GLY A 420 23.27 18.92 -16.16
CA GLY A 420 21.80 19.04 -16.32
C GLY A 420 20.92 18.45 -15.22
N TYR A 421 19.62 18.78 -15.27
CA TYR A 421 18.56 18.28 -14.39
C TYR A 421 18.48 16.74 -14.35
N SER A 422 18.03 16.17 -13.22
CA SER A 422 17.59 14.78 -13.17
C SER A 422 16.12 14.70 -13.55
N VAL A 423 15.83 14.06 -14.70
CA VAL A 423 14.45 13.79 -15.12
C VAL A 423 14.00 12.47 -14.51
N ARG A 424 12.93 12.49 -13.73
CA ARG A 424 12.38 11.33 -13.04
C ARG A 424 11.01 11.03 -13.59
N VAL A 425 10.88 9.90 -14.27
CA VAL A 425 9.63 9.48 -14.92
C VAL A 425 8.95 8.44 -14.05
N SER A 426 7.74 8.76 -13.59
CA SER A 426 6.94 7.84 -12.80
C SER A 426 6.63 6.56 -13.58
N SER A 427 6.47 5.44 -12.88
CA SER A 427 6.05 4.18 -13.49
C SER A 427 4.70 4.30 -14.20
N HIS A 428 3.79 5.12 -13.66
CA HIS A 428 2.51 5.47 -14.24
C HIS A 428 2.66 6.18 -15.58
N ALA A 429 3.41 7.29 -15.63
CA ALA A 429 3.65 8.04 -16.87
C ALA A 429 4.33 7.19 -17.95
N ALA A 430 5.33 6.38 -17.56
CA ALA A 430 5.99 5.45 -18.48
C ALA A 430 5.01 4.41 -19.05
N ARG A 431 4.07 3.91 -18.24
CA ARG A 431 3.05 2.95 -18.68
C ARG A 431 2.02 3.59 -19.62
N GLU A 432 1.59 4.82 -19.34
CA GLU A 432 0.68 5.56 -20.21
C GLU A 432 1.33 5.85 -21.58
N MET A 433 2.57 6.34 -21.62
CA MET A 433 3.30 6.56 -22.89
C MET A 433 3.39 5.26 -23.72
N ARG A 434 3.73 4.13 -23.09
CA ARG A 434 3.72 2.81 -23.76
C ARG A 434 2.32 2.42 -24.24
N GLY A 435 1.29 2.70 -23.44
CA GLY A 435 -0.10 2.39 -23.77
C GLY A 435 -0.58 3.15 -25.00
N TRP A 436 -0.25 4.44 -25.11
CA TRP A 436 -0.54 5.24 -26.30
C TRP A 436 0.27 4.80 -27.51
N ALA A 437 1.56 4.48 -27.35
CA ALA A 437 2.37 3.92 -28.42
C ALA A 437 1.80 2.59 -28.96
N ARG A 438 1.38 1.67 -28.08
CA ARG A 438 0.72 0.41 -28.48
C ARG A 438 -0.61 0.66 -29.18
N ARG A 439 -1.40 1.62 -28.71
CA ARG A 439 -2.65 2.01 -29.35
C ARG A 439 -2.38 2.49 -30.77
N SER A 440 -1.40 3.37 -30.98
CA SER A 440 -1.01 3.86 -32.32
C SER A 440 -0.63 2.71 -33.25
N VAL A 441 0.20 1.77 -32.78
CA VAL A 441 0.55 0.57 -33.55
C VAL A 441 -0.69 -0.24 -33.96
N ARG A 442 -1.66 -0.38 -33.05
CA ARG A 442 -2.90 -1.13 -33.31
C ARG A 442 -3.83 -0.42 -34.29
N THR A 443 -3.95 0.91 -34.21
CA THR A 443 -4.99 1.68 -34.93
C THR A 443 -4.48 2.40 -36.17
N ALA A 444 -3.25 2.93 -36.16
CA ALA A 444 -2.69 3.76 -37.23
C ALA A 444 -1.58 3.03 -38.01
N GLY A 445 -0.73 2.26 -37.33
CA GLY A 445 0.33 1.46 -37.95
C GLY A 445 1.64 1.49 -37.17
N GLU A 446 2.54 0.55 -37.46
CA GLU A 446 3.80 0.36 -36.70
C GLU A 446 4.79 1.52 -36.84
N LYS A 447 4.71 2.28 -37.94
CA LYS A 447 5.62 3.38 -38.24
C LYS A 447 5.05 4.76 -37.90
N ILE A 448 3.77 4.85 -37.55
CA ILE A 448 3.10 6.13 -37.33
C ILE A 448 3.47 6.67 -35.94
N GLU A 449 3.98 7.90 -35.92
CA GLU A 449 4.30 8.60 -34.69
C GLU A 449 3.03 8.93 -33.89
N THR A 450 3.15 9.00 -32.57
CA THR A 450 2.11 9.49 -31.66
C THR A 450 2.78 10.28 -30.56
N GLY A 451 2.02 11.12 -29.85
CA GLY A 451 2.54 11.85 -28.71
C GLY A 451 1.45 12.51 -27.88
N GLY A 452 1.84 13.52 -27.13
CA GLY A 452 0.94 14.33 -26.32
C GLY A 452 1.71 15.19 -25.32
N LEU A 453 1.04 15.58 -24.23
CA LEU A 453 1.61 16.48 -23.23
C LEU A 453 2.18 15.74 -22.03
N VAL A 454 3.20 16.34 -21.41
CA VAL A 454 3.87 15.84 -20.21
C VAL A 454 3.48 16.71 -19.03
N PHE A 455 3.04 16.08 -17.95
CA PHE A 455 2.60 16.74 -16.73
C PHE A 455 3.50 16.37 -15.54
N GLY A 456 3.89 17.39 -14.78
CA GLY A 456 4.94 17.23 -13.80
C GLY A 456 5.22 18.47 -12.97
N GLU A 457 6.38 18.45 -12.33
CA GLU A 457 6.89 19.57 -11.54
C GLU A 457 8.39 19.74 -11.79
N LEU A 458 8.81 21.00 -11.90
CA LEU A 458 10.20 21.39 -11.97
C LEU A 458 10.59 22.05 -10.65
N ASN A 459 11.62 21.52 -9.99
CA ASN A 459 12.26 22.22 -8.87
C ASN A 459 13.68 22.60 -9.27
N GLU A 460 13.86 23.88 -9.59
CA GLU A 460 15.14 24.43 -10.03
C GLU A 460 16.24 24.33 -8.96
N ALA A 461 15.88 24.52 -7.68
CA ALA A 461 16.83 24.50 -6.58
C ALA A 461 17.39 23.08 -6.32
N ALA A 462 16.54 22.06 -6.41
CA ALA A 462 16.95 20.66 -6.36
C ALA A 462 17.59 20.16 -7.66
N GLY A 463 17.31 20.83 -8.79
CA GLY A 463 17.72 20.39 -10.12
C GLY A 463 17.05 19.07 -10.53
N VAL A 464 15.77 18.91 -10.20
CA VAL A 464 14.95 17.72 -10.47
C VAL A 464 13.70 18.11 -11.25
N LEU A 465 13.36 17.32 -12.27
CA LEU A 465 12.13 17.43 -13.04
C LEU A 465 11.35 16.12 -12.90
N TRP A 466 10.22 16.15 -12.20
CA TRP A 466 9.35 15.01 -12.01
C TRP A 466 8.29 14.94 -13.10
N VAL A 467 8.31 13.88 -13.90
CA VAL A 467 7.25 13.53 -14.84
C VAL A 467 6.29 12.59 -14.12
N THR A 468 5.12 13.13 -13.77
CA THR A 468 4.13 12.44 -12.93
C THR A 468 3.10 11.72 -13.77
N ASP A 469 2.67 12.35 -14.86
CA ASP A 469 1.58 11.91 -15.71
C ASP A 469 1.83 12.37 -17.16
N VAL A 470 1.17 11.73 -18.11
CA VAL A 470 1.18 12.11 -19.52
C VAL A 470 -0.22 12.02 -20.10
N GLU A 471 -0.48 12.79 -21.14
CA GLU A 471 -1.72 12.74 -21.89
C GLU A 471 -1.46 12.21 -23.30
N GLY A 472 -2.44 11.51 -23.86
CA GLY A 472 -2.40 11.06 -25.25
C GLY A 472 -2.57 12.21 -26.25
N PRO A 473 -2.62 11.90 -27.55
CA PRO A 473 -2.79 12.91 -28.58
C PRO A 473 -4.20 13.52 -28.50
N PRO A 474 -4.32 14.86 -28.47
CA PRO A 474 -5.59 15.56 -28.67
C PRO A 474 -6.31 15.13 -29.96
N PRO A 475 -7.65 15.24 -30.03
CA PRO A 475 -8.42 14.87 -31.22
C PRO A 475 -7.99 15.58 -32.51
N ASP A 476 -7.50 16.81 -32.41
CA ASP A 476 -6.98 17.65 -33.49
C ASP A 476 -5.50 17.41 -33.83
N SER A 477 -4.88 16.38 -33.25
CA SER A 477 -3.47 16.05 -33.54
C SER A 477 -3.30 15.40 -34.92
N HIS A 478 -2.18 15.72 -35.56
CA HIS A 478 -1.80 15.15 -36.84
C HIS A 478 -0.57 14.25 -36.69
N ALA A 479 -0.69 12.99 -37.11
CA ALA A 479 0.33 11.97 -36.97
C ALA A 479 0.70 11.38 -38.33
N THR A 480 1.99 11.30 -38.64
CA THR A 480 2.53 10.69 -39.86
C THR A 480 3.70 9.76 -39.52
N GLU A 481 4.34 9.14 -40.52
CA GLU A 481 5.58 8.36 -40.29
C GLU A 481 6.79 9.25 -39.97
N ASP A 482 6.78 10.51 -40.41
CA ASP A 482 7.95 11.41 -40.36
C ASP A 482 7.87 12.47 -39.25
N HIS A 483 6.66 12.82 -38.80
CA HIS A 483 6.45 13.79 -37.73
C HIS A 483 5.08 13.64 -37.06
N PHE A 484 5.03 14.05 -35.79
CA PHE A 484 3.81 14.24 -35.00
C PHE A 484 3.62 15.71 -34.62
N THR A 485 2.46 16.28 -34.96
CA THR A 485 2.03 17.60 -34.52
C THR A 485 0.96 17.46 -33.45
N CYS A 486 1.29 17.84 -32.22
CA CYS A 486 0.34 17.84 -31.11
C CYS A 486 -0.71 18.93 -31.30
N GLY A 487 -1.98 18.54 -31.26
CA GLY A 487 -3.11 19.48 -31.25
C GLY A 487 -3.22 20.27 -29.94
N ILE A 488 -4.17 21.19 -29.89
CA ILE A 488 -4.42 22.09 -28.75
C ILE A 488 -5.84 21.95 -28.18
N GLU A 489 -6.73 21.22 -28.84
CA GLU A 489 -8.14 21.13 -28.47
C GLU A 489 -8.31 20.58 -27.03
N GLY A 490 -8.89 21.39 -26.14
CA GLY A 490 -9.17 21.02 -24.75
C GLY A 490 -7.95 20.96 -23.82
N MET A 491 -6.75 21.30 -24.32
CA MET A 491 -5.51 21.11 -23.57
C MET A 491 -5.27 22.17 -22.50
N GLU A 492 -5.72 23.40 -22.72
CA GLU A 492 -5.59 24.47 -21.73
C GLU A 492 -6.45 24.18 -20.50
N GLU A 493 -7.71 23.77 -20.70
CA GLU A 493 -8.59 23.37 -19.60
C GLU A 493 -8.05 22.15 -18.87
N ALA A 494 -7.55 21.13 -19.60
CA ALA A 494 -6.97 19.93 -19.01
C ALA A 494 -5.68 20.22 -18.22
N ALA A 495 -4.86 21.18 -18.67
CA ALA A 495 -3.68 21.62 -17.93
C ALA A 495 -4.03 22.43 -16.68
N GLN A 496 -5.00 23.35 -16.80
CA GLN A 496 -5.46 24.18 -15.69
C GLN A 496 -6.17 23.35 -14.61
N GLU A 497 -6.96 22.34 -14.99
CA GLU A 497 -7.56 21.38 -14.08
C GLU A 497 -6.50 20.67 -13.24
N ARG A 498 -5.48 20.08 -13.88
CA ARG A 498 -4.41 19.35 -13.17
C ARG A 498 -3.63 20.26 -12.23
N HIS A 499 -3.32 21.48 -12.69
CA HIS A 499 -2.65 22.49 -11.88
C HIS A 499 -3.45 22.84 -10.62
N CYS A 500 -4.74 23.14 -10.77
CA CYS A 500 -5.64 23.48 -9.67
C CYS A 500 -5.84 22.29 -8.71
N ARG A 501 -6.11 21.10 -9.23
CA ARG A 501 -6.38 19.88 -8.45
C ARG A 501 -5.18 19.48 -7.59
N PHE A 502 -3.97 19.52 -8.16
CA PHE A 502 -2.74 19.13 -7.47
C PHE A 502 -2.00 20.30 -6.81
N ARG A 503 -2.69 21.45 -6.63
CA ARG A 503 -2.16 22.67 -5.99
C ARG A 503 -0.77 23.05 -6.54
N GLY A 504 -0.65 23.09 -7.87
CA GLY A 504 0.54 23.47 -8.62
C GLY A 504 1.58 22.38 -8.89
N SER A 505 1.54 21.25 -8.17
CA SER A 505 2.57 20.18 -8.26
C SER A 505 2.49 19.31 -9.52
N VAL A 506 1.44 19.50 -10.33
CA VAL A 506 1.25 18.81 -11.61
C VAL A 506 0.82 19.87 -12.62
N SER A 507 1.79 20.35 -13.39
CA SER A 507 1.62 21.35 -14.43
C SER A 507 2.19 20.82 -15.74
N CYS A 508 1.74 21.34 -16.88
CA CYS A 508 2.32 20.97 -18.18
C CYS A 508 3.78 21.46 -18.24
N VAL A 509 4.72 20.51 -18.31
CA VAL A 509 6.18 20.73 -18.33
C VAL A 509 6.79 20.55 -19.72
N GLY A 510 6.02 20.05 -20.68
CA GLY A 510 6.43 19.91 -22.07
C GLY A 510 5.61 18.86 -22.81
N SER A 511 6.23 18.17 -23.77
CA SER A 511 5.58 17.20 -24.66
C SER A 511 6.35 15.88 -24.71
N TRP A 512 5.67 14.84 -25.16
CA TRP A 512 6.28 13.57 -25.47
C TRP A 512 5.80 13.09 -26.83
N HIS A 513 6.63 12.32 -27.53
CA HIS A 513 6.25 11.66 -28.77
C HIS A 513 7.09 10.40 -29.01
N THR A 514 6.73 9.66 -30.05
CA THR A 514 7.42 8.43 -30.45
C THR A 514 8.15 8.61 -31.76
N HIS A 515 9.34 8.02 -31.84
CA HIS A 515 10.10 7.78 -33.06
C HIS A 515 10.17 6.26 -33.32
N PRO A 516 9.18 5.63 -33.97
CA PRO A 516 9.10 4.18 -34.06
C PRO A 516 10.28 3.54 -34.81
N ALA A 517 10.79 4.22 -35.83
CA ALA A 517 11.82 3.71 -36.74
C ALA A 517 13.20 4.38 -36.59
N SER A 518 13.40 5.26 -35.61
CA SER A 518 14.66 6.01 -35.43
C SER A 518 15.12 6.01 -33.96
N THR A 519 16.22 6.70 -33.67
CA THR A 519 16.75 6.79 -32.30
C THR A 519 15.94 7.80 -31.46
N PRO A 520 15.95 7.72 -30.12
CA PRO A 520 15.19 8.61 -29.26
C PRO A 520 15.93 9.96 -29.09
N HIS A 521 16.30 10.59 -30.20
CA HIS A 521 16.93 11.91 -30.27
C HIS A 521 16.01 12.89 -31.00
N PRO A 522 15.94 14.16 -30.57
CA PRO A 522 15.10 15.16 -31.22
C PRO A 522 15.61 15.44 -32.64
N SER A 523 14.69 15.55 -33.58
CA SER A 523 14.94 16.02 -34.94
C SER A 523 15.14 17.55 -34.98
N ILE A 524 15.59 18.07 -36.12
CA ILE A 524 15.68 19.52 -36.36
C ILE A 524 14.29 20.18 -36.24
N VAL A 525 13.24 19.47 -36.69
CA VAL A 525 11.85 19.95 -36.61
C VAL A 525 11.41 20.08 -35.15
N ASP A 526 11.75 19.09 -34.31
CA ASP A 526 11.44 19.12 -32.87
C ASP A 526 12.12 20.31 -32.17
N ILE A 527 13.41 20.51 -32.45
CA ILE A 527 14.18 21.63 -31.89
C ILE A 527 13.58 22.97 -32.33
N GLY A 528 13.17 23.08 -33.60
CA GLY A 528 12.50 24.27 -34.13
C GLY A 528 11.17 24.55 -33.44
N ALA A 529 10.33 23.52 -33.25
CA ALA A 529 9.04 23.66 -32.57
C ALA A 529 9.20 24.08 -31.10
N VAL A 530 10.15 23.48 -30.37
CA VAL A 530 10.47 23.88 -28.98
C VAL A 530 10.98 25.32 -28.93
N ALA A 531 11.82 25.72 -29.89
CA ALA A 531 12.34 27.08 -29.96
C ALA A 531 11.22 28.10 -30.15
N GLN A 532 10.24 27.82 -31.02
CA GLN A 532 9.06 28.67 -31.20
C GLN A 532 8.20 28.75 -29.93
N LEU A 533 7.97 27.61 -29.26
CA LEU A 533 7.21 27.57 -28.01
C LEU A 533 7.85 28.40 -26.89
N LEU A 534 9.18 28.31 -26.73
CA LEU A 534 9.92 29.09 -25.72
C LEU A 534 10.06 30.57 -26.11
N ALA A 535 10.06 30.90 -27.40
CA ALA A 535 10.15 32.27 -27.90
C ALA A 535 8.81 33.01 -27.89
N SER A 536 7.68 32.30 -27.87
CA SER A 536 6.34 32.90 -27.93
C SER A 536 6.08 33.97 -26.83
N SER A 537 5.61 35.14 -27.27
CA SER A 537 5.28 36.29 -26.44
C SER A 537 4.08 35.97 -25.54
N GLY A 538 4.34 35.69 -24.26
CA GLY A 538 3.34 35.28 -23.27
C GLY A 538 3.73 34.05 -22.46
N SER A 539 4.73 33.28 -22.91
CA SER A 539 5.22 32.12 -22.18
C SER A 539 6.04 32.54 -20.95
N SER A 540 5.51 32.31 -19.75
CA SER A 540 6.25 32.39 -18.49
C SER A 540 7.21 31.20 -18.29
N ARG A 541 7.17 30.20 -19.18
CA ARG A 541 7.94 28.96 -19.06
C ARG A 541 9.39 29.19 -19.46
N ARG A 542 10.29 28.94 -18.52
CA ARG A 542 11.75 29.00 -18.74
C ARG A 542 12.34 27.69 -19.27
N ILE A 543 11.62 26.57 -19.10
CA ILE A 543 12.06 25.23 -19.48
C ILE A 543 10.93 24.48 -20.20
N CYS A 544 11.26 23.73 -21.24
CA CYS A 544 10.40 22.77 -21.93
C CYS A 544 11.07 21.39 -21.95
N LEU A 545 10.38 20.36 -21.45
CA LEU A 545 10.82 18.97 -21.52
C LEU A 545 10.27 18.28 -22.76
N VAL A 546 11.13 17.61 -23.52
CA VAL A 546 10.73 16.70 -24.60
C VAL A 546 11.13 15.28 -24.21
N LEU A 547 10.17 14.37 -24.20
CA LEU A 547 10.40 12.93 -24.02
C LEU A 547 10.18 12.20 -25.34
N ILE A 548 11.14 11.38 -25.75
CA ILE A 548 11.07 10.65 -27.02
C ILE A 548 11.16 9.15 -26.75
N LEU A 549 10.11 8.42 -27.11
CA LEU A 549 10.10 6.96 -27.07
C LEU A 549 10.48 6.40 -28.44
N SER A 550 11.44 5.48 -28.50
CA SER A 550 11.83 4.84 -29.76
C SER A 550 11.82 3.33 -29.71
N GLY A 551 11.57 2.70 -30.85
CA GLY A 551 11.59 1.26 -31.04
C GLY A 551 10.30 0.57 -30.60
N ASN A 552 10.41 -0.69 -30.15
CA ASN A 552 9.24 -1.51 -29.82
C ASN A 552 8.49 -0.95 -28.59
N PRO A 553 7.17 -0.69 -28.67
CA PRO A 553 6.39 -0.17 -27.54
C PRO A 553 6.42 -1.02 -26.26
N ASN A 554 6.78 -2.31 -26.37
CA ASN A 554 6.90 -3.21 -25.21
C ASN A 554 8.23 -3.08 -24.47
N ASP A 555 9.30 -2.62 -25.12
CA ASP A 555 10.61 -2.34 -24.53
C ASP A 555 11.25 -1.13 -25.22
N PRO A 556 10.66 0.08 -25.08
CA PRO A 556 11.14 1.24 -25.79
C PRO A 556 12.39 1.81 -25.10
N ALA A 557 13.27 2.39 -25.90
CA ALA A 557 14.25 3.33 -25.39
C ALA A 557 13.58 4.69 -25.19
N LEU A 558 13.92 5.37 -24.10
CA LEU A 558 13.39 6.68 -23.73
C LEU A 558 14.55 7.68 -23.73
N GLY A 559 14.40 8.76 -24.50
CA GLY A 559 15.24 9.96 -24.42
C GLY A 559 14.51 11.06 -23.67
N ALA A 560 15.23 11.81 -22.84
CA ALA A 560 14.72 12.99 -22.15
C ALA A 560 15.60 14.20 -22.43
N TYR A 561 14.98 15.28 -22.91
CA TYR A 561 15.64 16.50 -23.36
C TYR A 561 15.01 17.74 -22.72
N ALA A 562 15.74 18.40 -21.83
CA ALA A 562 15.28 19.65 -21.21
C ALA A 562 15.89 20.86 -21.92
N PHE A 563 15.04 21.72 -22.50
CA PHE A 563 15.44 22.93 -23.20
C PHE A 563 15.14 24.15 -22.35
N ARG A 564 16.12 25.05 -22.17
CA ARG A 564 15.95 26.30 -21.40
C ARG A 564 16.05 27.52 -22.30
N ARG A 565 15.20 28.50 -22.00
CA ARG A 565 15.29 29.85 -22.54
C ARG A 565 16.37 30.64 -21.78
N LYS A 566 17.40 31.12 -22.49
CA LYS A 566 18.36 32.12 -21.99
C LYS A 566 18.05 33.49 -22.62
N LEU A 567 18.02 34.52 -21.77
CA LEU A 567 17.97 35.92 -22.19
C LEU A 567 19.41 36.46 -22.09
N SER A 568 20.04 36.82 -23.21
CA SER A 568 21.28 37.60 -23.21
C SER A 568 20.98 39.09 -23.33
N GLY A 569 21.90 39.96 -22.91
CA GLY A 569 21.71 41.42 -22.77
C GLY A 569 21.44 42.23 -24.05
N GLU A 570 21.18 41.57 -25.18
CA GLU A 570 20.58 42.14 -26.40
C GLU A 570 19.44 41.19 -26.76
N ASP A 571 18.31 41.71 -27.26
CA ASP A 571 16.96 41.11 -27.42
C ASP A 571 16.82 39.71 -28.10
N PHE A 572 17.90 38.97 -28.27
CA PHE A 572 17.94 37.61 -28.80
C PHE A 572 17.59 36.56 -27.75
N ILE A 573 16.60 35.72 -28.09
CA ILE A 573 16.24 34.52 -27.34
C ILE A 573 16.98 33.33 -27.93
N TYR A 574 17.87 32.70 -27.15
CA TYR A 574 18.49 31.44 -27.53
C TYR A 574 17.99 30.30 -26.66
N VAL A 575 17.77 29.15 -27.30
CA VAL A 575 17.38 27.89 -26.64
C VAL A 575 18.60 27.01 -26.50
N GLU A 576 18.93 26.65 -25.27
CA GLU A 576 20.01 25.74 -24.93
C GLU A 576 19.42 24.40 -24.47
N GLN A 577 20.01 23.29 -24.92
CA GLN A 577 19.70 21.97 -24.39
C GLN A 577 20.52 21.75 -23.11
N ASN A 578 19.86 21.61 -21.97
CA ASN A 578 20.51 21.55 -20.65
C ASN A 578 20.72 20.13 -20.14
N ALA A 579 19.94 19.16 -20.60
CA ALA A 579 20.09 17.76 -20.23
C ALA A 579 19.69 16.88 -21.41
N ALA A 580 20.54 15.90 -21.77
CA ALA A 580 20.18 14.76 -22.61
C ALA A 580 20.54 13.46 -21.92
N ALA A 581 19.56 12.57 -21.79
CA ALA A 581 19.82 11.24 -21.28
C ALA A 581 18.90 10.23 -21.95
N THR A 582 19.49 9.10 -22.31
CA THR A 582 18.76 7.95 -22.87
C THR A 582 18.80 6.80 -21.88
N ALA A 583 17.65 6.18 -21.62
CA ALA A 583 17.53 4.99 -20.80
C ALA A 583 16.64 3.95 -21.51
N ARG A 584 16.90 2.66 -21.27
CA ARG A 584 15.88 1.65 -21.57
C ARG A 584 14.90 1.59 -20.42
N LEU A 585 13.61 1.71 -20.73
CA LEU A 585 12.58 1.52 -19.72
C LEU A 585 12.45 0.04 -19.31
N GLY A 586 13.08 -0.88 -20.05
CA GLY A 586 13.12 -2.32 -19.77
C GLY A 586 11.78 -3.02 -20.03
N PRO A 587 11.76 -4.37 -20.07
CA PRO A 587 10.51 -5.12 -20.09
C PRO A 587 9.75 -4.86 -18.79
N GLN A 588 8.42 -4.75 -18.86
CA GLN A 588 7.61 -4.64 -17.65
C GLN A 588 7.83 -5.86 -16.73
N PRO A 589 7.85 -5.68 -15.39
CA PRO A 589 8.14 -6.74 -14.44
C PRO A 589 7.20 -7.95 -14.61
N LYS A 590 7.69 -9.14 -14.22
CA LYS A 590 7.00 -10.44 -14.42
C LYS A 590 5.56 -10.41 -13.89
N LYS A 591 4.65 -10.93 -14.72
CA LYS A 591 3.19 -10.96 -14.56
C LYS A 591 2.76 -11.73 -13.31
N THR A 592 2.56 -11.04 -12.19
CA THR A 592 1.73 -11.60 -11.11
C THR A 592 0.28 -11.54 -11.57
N ARG A 593 -0.41 -12.69 -11.57
CA ARG A 593 -1.84 -12.77 -11.89
C ARG A 593 -2.67 -12.36 -10.68
N ASN A 594 -2.79 -11.06 -10.46
CA ASN A 594 -3.40 -10.50 -9.26
C ASN A 594 -4.61 -9.58 -9.51
N VAL A 595 -5.11 -9.52 -10.75
CA VAL A 595 -6.28 -8.71 -11.12
C VAL A 595 -7.47 -9.61 -11.43
N GLY A 596 -8.62 -9.33 -10.84
CA GLY A 596 -9.91 -9.89 -11.22
C GLY A 596 -10.66 -8.93 -12.14
N LEU A 597 -11.22 -9.42 -13.25
CA LEU A 597 -12.00 -8.62 -14.18
C LEU A 597 -13.47 -9.05 -14.17
N ALA A 598 -14.38 -8.12 -13.88
CA ALA A 598 -15.82 -8.32 -13.90
C ALA A 598 -16.44 -7.61 -15.10
N LEU A 599 -17.19 -8.32 -15.96
CA LEU A 599 -17.87 -7.77 -17.14
C LEU A 599 -19.39 -7.94 -16.99
N SER A 600 -20.10 -6.84 -16.75
CA SER A 600 -21.54 -6.88 -16.49
C SER A 600 -22.40 -7.14 -17.73
N GLY A 601 -23.68 -7.45 -17.51
CA GLY A 601 -24.65 -7.66 -18.58
C GLY A 601 -25.21 -6.38 -19.23
N GLY A 602 -25.73 -6.51 -20.46
CA GLY A 602 -26.36 -5.40 -21.19
C GLY A 602 -26.42 -5.54 -22.73
N GLY A 603 -26.49 -6.77 -23.27
CA GLY A 603 -26.62 -7.00 -24.72
C GLY A 603 -25.44 -6.51 -25.57
N SER A 604 -25.71 -6.07 -26.80
CA SER A 604 -24.76 -5.49 -27.76
C SER A 604 -24.07 -4.25 -27.21
N ARG A 605 -24.79 -3.40 -26.46
CA ARG A 605 -24.23 -2.24 -25.76
C ARG A 605 -23.11 -2.63 -24.81
N ALA A 606 -23.32 -3.69 -24.02
CA ALA A 606 -22.30 -4.19 -23.10
C ALA A 606 -21.07 -4.71 -23.85
N ILE A 607 -21.27 -5.41 -24.97
CA ILE A 607 -20.16 -5.90 -25.80
C ILE A 607 -19.32 -4.72 -26.32
N ALA A 608 -19.95 -3.66 -26.87
CA ALA A 608 -19.24 -2.49 -27.38
C ALA A 608 -18.50 -1.71 -26.27
N PHE A 609 -19.16 -1.45 -25.14
CA PHE A 609 -18.53 -0.78 -24.01
C PHE A 609 -17.36 -1.59 -23.43
N HIS A 610 -17.55 -2.89 -23.23
CA HIS A 610 -16.50 -3.78 -22.71
C HIS A 610 -15.35 -3.96 -23.71
N LEU A 611 -15.58 -3.88 -25.03
CA LEU A 611 -14.50 -3.83 -26.01
C LEU A 611 -13.59 -2.63 -25.73
N GLY A 612 -14.17 -1.46 -25.46
CA GLY A 612 -13.45 -0.27 -24.99
C GLY A 612 -12.63 -0.52 -23.74
N CYS A 613 -13.24 -1.10 -22.71
CA CYS A 613 -12.53 -1.45 -21.46
C CYS A 613 -11.37 -2.42 -21.72
N LEU A 614 -11.57 -3.44 -22.56
CA LEU A 614 -10.52 -4.40 -22.90
C LEU A 614 -9.40 -3.76 -23.74
N ARG A 615 -9.72 -2.79 -24.62
CA ARG A 615 -8.72 -2.00 -25.35
C ARG A 615 -7.81 -1.25 -24.39
N ALA A 616 -8.37 -0.52 -23.41
CA ALA A 616 -7.61 0.15 -22.37
C ALA A 616 -6.70 -0.83 -21.60
N LEU A 617 -7.27 -1.94 -21.12
CA LEU A 617 -6.52 -2.94 -20.35
C LEU A 617 -5.43 -3.62 -21.18
N HIS A 618 -5.64 -3.81 -22.49
CA HIS A 618 -4.65 -4.36 -23.41
C HIS A 618 -3.49 -3.40 -23.60
N ASP A 619 -3.81 -2.15 -23.94
CA ASP A 619 -2.84 -1.10 -24.21
C ASP A 619 -1.97 -0.82 -22.96
N LEU A 620 -2.57 -0.85 -21.77
CA LEU A 620 -1.86 -0.74 -20.47
C LEU A 620 -1.13 -2.02 -20.04
N ASN A 621 -1.21 -3.10 -20.82
CA ASN A 621 -0.65 -4.44 -20.52
C ASN A 621 -1.22 -5.10 -19.24
N LEU A 622 -2.38 -4.65 -18.77
CA LEU A 622 -3.07 -5.17 -17.59
C LEU A 622 -3.83 -6.47 -17.86
N LEU A 623 -4.27 -6.73 -19.09
CA LEU A 623 -4.91 -8.02 -19.45
C LEU A 623 -4.03 -9.23 -19.10
N SER A 624 -2.71 -9.04 -19.11
CA SER A 624 -1.76 -10.10 -18.80
C SER A 624 -1.62 -10.41 -17.31
N ARG A 625 -2.14 -9.53 -16.43
CA ARG A 625 -2.24 -9.68 -14.98
C ARG A 625 -3.61 -10.21 -14.53
N VAL A 626 -4.57 -10.33 -15.45
CA VAL A 626 -5.92 -10.81 -15.14
C VAL A 626 -5.87 -12.30 -14.80
N GLN A 627 -6.20 -12.64 -13.56
CA GLN A 627 -6.31 -14.00 -13.06
C GLN A 627 -7.60 -14.67 -13.54
N VAL A 628 -8.72 -13.94 -13.48
CA VAL A 628 -10.05 -14.43 -13.81
C VAL A 628 -10.90 -13.35 -14.47
N ILE A 629 -11.66 -13.74 -15.50
CA ILE A 629 -12.73 -12.92 -16.08
C ILE A 629 -14.06 -13.54 -15.65
N SER A 630 -14.79 -12.81 -14.81
CA SER A 630 -16.16 -13.14 -14.41
C SER A 630 -17.13 -12.30 -15.21
N SER A 631 -18.11 -12.93 -15.85
CA SER A 631 -18.94 -12.27 -16.86
C SER A 631 -20.41 -12.63 -16.74
N VAL A 632 -21.26 -11.71 -17.20
CA VAL A 632 -22.73 -11.82 -17.17
C VAL A 632 -23.31 -11.40 -18.52
N SER A 633 -24.28 -12.15 -19.05
CA SER A 633 -25.10 -11.76 -20.21
C SER A 633 -24.28 -11.33 -21.43
N GLY A 634 -24.49 -10.12 -21.98
CA GLY A 634 -23.65 -9.58 -23.07
C GLY A 634 -22.14 -9.63 -22.79
N GLY A 635 -21.72 -9.42 -21.53
CA GLY A 635 -20.33 -9.59 -21.10
C GLY A 635 -19.80 -11.02 -21.27
N SER A 636 -20.67 -12.04 -21.20
CA SER A 636 -20.27 -13.44 -21.41
C SER A 636 -19.91 -13.75 -22.86
N VAL A 637 -20.53 -13.06 -23.82
CA VAL A 637 -20.22 -13.22 -25.26
C VAL A 637 -18.79 -12.76 -25.55
N ILE A 638 -18.47 -11.51 -25.18
CA ILE A 638 -17.14 -10.94 -25.41
C ILE A 638 -16.06 -11.65 -24.58
N SER A 639 -16.37 -12.01 -23.33
CA SER A 639 -15.47 -12.80 -22.46
C SER A 639 -15.12 -14.15 -23.10
N ALA A 640 -16.12 -14.87 -23.61
CA ALA A 640 -15.89 -16.15 -24.28
C ALA A 640 -15.13 -15.98 -25.60
N MET A 641 -15.45 -14.98 -26.42
CA MET A 641 -14.70 -14.72 -27.65
C MET A 641 -13.23 -14.38 -27.39
N TYR A 642 -12.95 -13.70 -26.28
CA TYR A 642 -11.57 -13.42 -25.84
C TYR A 642 -10.88 -14.69 -25.34
N ALA A 643 -11.48 -15.43 -24.41
CA ALA A 643 -10.82 -16.52 -23.70
C ALA A 643 -10.62 -17.80 -24.53
N TYR A 644 -11.54 -18.09 -25.46
CA TYR A 644 -11.52 -19.32 -26.26
C TYR A 644 -10.97 -19.12 -27.69
N SER A 645 -10.20 -18.04 -27.91
CA SER A 645 -9.50 -17.77 -29.17
C SER A 645 -7.99 -17.57 -28.95
N ASN A 646 -7.20 -17.99 -29.95
CA ASN A 646 -5.75 -17.74 -30.04
C ASN A 646 -5.43 -16.43 -30.79
N ASP A 647 -6.46 -15.70 -31.20
CA ASP A 647 -6.37 -14.48 -31.97
C ASP A 647 -5.46 -13.46 -31.28
N SER A 648 -4.66 -12.73 -32.06
CA SER A 648 -4.07 -11.48 -31.60
C SER A 648 -5.17 -10.53 -31.11
N PHE A 649 -4.83 -9.57 -30.24
CA PHE A 649 -5.85 -8.64 -29.75
C PHE A 649 -6.49 -7.83 -30.89
N ARG A 650 -5.72 -7.52 -31.95
CA ARG A 650 -6.21 -6.82 -33.15
C ARG A 650 -7.26 -7.64 -33.91
N GLU A 651 -7.02 -8.94 -34.09
CA GLU A 651 -7.97 -9.85 -34.74
C GLU A 651 -9.24 -10.03 -33.89
N PHE A 652 -9.08 -10.20 -32.56
CA PHE A 652 -10.20 -10.25 -31.62
C PHE A 652 -11.06 -8.99 -31.69
N ASP A 653 -10.43 -7.81 -31.66
CA ASP A 653 -11.10 -6.51 -31.76
C ASP A 653 -11.91 -6.41 -33.05
N ALA A 654 -11.30 -6.70 -34.21
CA ALA A 654 -11.96 -6.69 -35.51
C ALA A 654 -13.17 -7.64 -35.56
N ARG A 655 -13.05 -8.85 -35.00
CA ARG A 655 -14.16 -9.83 -34.94
C ARG A 655 -15.31 -9.35 -34.07
N ILE A 656 -15.05 -8.63 -32.98
CA ILE A 656 -16.10 -8.05 -32.15
C ILE A 656 -16.81 -6.91 -32.90
N VAL A 657 -16.06 -6.04 -33.57
CA VAL A 657 -16.64 -4.97 -34.40
C VAL A 657 -17.50 -5.55 -35.52
N GLU A 658 -17.06 -6.62 -36.19
CA GLU A 658 -17.84 -7.35 -37.19
C GLU A 658 -19.12 -7.95 -36.60
N LEU A 659 -19.02 -8.60 -35.43
CA LEU A 659 -20.18 -9.16 -34.72
C LEU A 659 -21.22 -8.09 -34.39
N LEU A 660 -20.77 -6.94 -33.88
CA LEU A 660 -21.64 -5.81 -33.53
C LEU A 660 -22.27 -5.18 -34.78
N SER A 661 -21.49 -5.00 -35.84
CA SER A 661 -21.96 -4.41 -37.11
C SER A 661 -23.00 -5.30 -37.81
N ARG A 662 -22.79 -6.62 -37.80
CA ARG A 662 -23.72 -7.59 -38.39
C ARG A 662 -24.97 -7.78 -37.52
N GLY A 663 -24.80 -7.73 -36.20
CA GLY A 663 -25.81 -8.12 -35.21
C GLY A 663 -26.14 -9.62 -35.24
N LEU A 664 -26.86 -10.09 -34.23
CA LEU A 664 -27.29 -11.49 -34.13
C LEU A 664 -28.79 -11.69 -34.36
N HIS A 665 -29.60 -10.63 -34.32
CA HIS A 665 -31.06 -10.71 -34.50
C HIS A 665 -31.49 -11.46 -35.77
N ARG A 666 -30.88 -11.16 -36.91
CA ARG A 666 -31.23 -11.78 -38.20
C ARG A 666 -30.96 -13.28 -38.20
N ASP A 667 -29.84 -13.70 -37.60
CA ASP A 667 -29.43 -15.10 -37.54
C ASP A 667 -30.26 -15.89 -36.52
N ILE A 668 -30.57 -15.29 -35.38
CA ILE A 668 -31.50 -15.87 -34.38
C ILE A 668 -32.88 -16.05 -34.99
N PHE A 669 -33.41 -15.03 -35.69
CA PHE A 669 -34.70 -15.11 -36.35
C PHE A 669 -34.72 -16.23 -37.39
N ARG A 670 -33.71 -16.29 -38.28
CA ARG A 670 -33.56 -17.39 -39.25
C ARG A 670 -33.51 -18.76 -38.57
N GLU A 671 -32.89 -18.88 -37.40
CA GLU A 671 -32.81 -20.15 -36.68
C GLU A 671 -34.14 -20.62 -36.10
N VAL A 672 -34.94 -19.68 -35.59
CA VAL A 672 -36.30 -19.98 -35.09
C VAL A 672 -37.17 -20.56 -36.21
N PHE A 673 -37.01 -20.09 -37.46
CA PHE A 673 -37.77 -20.55 -38.63
C PHE A 673 -37.10 -21.67 -39.44
N ARG A 674 -35.98 -22.25 -38.99
CA ARG A 674 -35.38 -23.41 -39.68
C ARG A 674 -36.34 -24.61 -39.62
N PRO A 675 -36.44 -25.44 -40.68
CA PRO A 675 -37.32 -26.61 -40.72
C PRO A 675 -37.14 -27.55 -39.53
N ALA A 676 -35.88 -27.81 -39.13
CA ALA A 676 -35.57 -28.63 -37.95
C ALA A 676 -36.12 -28.03 -36.64
N SER A 677 -36.09 -26.70 -36.49
CA SER A 677 -36.60 -25.98 -35.33
C SER A 677 -38.14 -25.98 -35.30
N ILE A 678 -38.79 -25.89 -36.48
CA ILE A 678 -40.25 -26.04 -36.62
C ILE A 678 -40.70 -27.45 -36.23
N VAL A 679 -39.95 -28.49 -36.60
CA VAL A 679 -40.23 -29.87 -36.16
C VAL A 679 -40.10 -30.00 -34.64
N LYS A 680 -39.08 -29.36 -34.00
CA LYS A 680 -38.97 -29.31 -32.54
C LYS A 680 -40.20 -28.62 -31.91
N LEU A 681 -40.65 -27.50 -32.48
CA LEU A 681 -41.86 -26.79 -32.03
C LEU A 681 -43.12 -27.66 -32.12
N LEU A 682 -43.35 -28.32 -33.26
CA LEU A 682 -44.49 -29.23 -33.45
C LEU A 682 -44.48 -30.38 -32.45
N ARG A 683 -43.31 -30.97 -32.16
CA ARG A 683 -43.16 -32.01 -31.12
C ARG A 683 -43.48 -31.50 -29.72
N VAL A 684 -43.02 -30.30 -29.37
CA VAL A 684 -43.32 -29.66 -28.08
C VAL A 684 -44.82 -29.35 -27.95
N CYS A 685 -45.45 -28.81 -29.00
CA CYS A 685 -46.89 -28.55 -29.04
C CYS A 685 -47.70 -29.86 -28.91
N ALA A 686 -47.32 -30.92 -29.62
CA ALA A 686 -47.96 -32.22 -29.51
C ALA A 686 -47.84 -32.81 -28.08
N ALA A 687 -46.65 -32.71 -27.47
CA ALA A 687 -46.42 -33.17 -26.09
C ALA A 687 -47.18 -32.32 -25.05
N ALA A 688 -47.32 -31.01 -25.27
CA ALA A 688 -48.10 -30.12 -24.44
C ALA A 688 -49.61 -30.42 -24.53
N SER A 689 -50.12 -30.64 -25.75
CA SER A 689 -51.52 -31.06 -25.99
C SER A 689 -51.81 -32.42 -25.35
N ALA A 690 -50.91 -33.39 -25.49
CA ALA A 690 -51.02 -34.68 -24.83
C ALA A 690 -50.97 -34.57 -23.30
N SER A 691 -50.10 -33.72 -22.75
CA SER A 691 -50.03 -33.44 -21.31
C SER A 691 -51.28 -32.71 -20.78
N PHE A 692 -51.87 -31.82 -21.59
CA PHE A 692 -53.11 -31.13 -21.28
C PHE A 692 -54.30 -32.09 -21.26
N LEU A 693 -54.45 -32.94 -22.29
CA LEU A 693 -55.44 -34.01 -22.32
C LEU A 693 -55.26 -34.97 -21.13
N PHE A 694 -54.04 -35.40 -20.86
CA PHE A 694 -53.73 -36.27 -19.72
C PHE A 694 -54.09 -35.62 -18.39
N ARG A 695 -53.76 -34.32 -18.20
CA ARG A 695 -54.17 -33.57 -17.00
C ARG A 695 -55.68 -33.43 -16.89
N MET A 696 -56.38 -33.25 -18.01
CA MET A 696 -57.84 -33.19 -18.05
C MET A 696 -58.45 -34.55 -17.65
N VAL A 697 -57.94 -35.66 -18.18
CA VAL A 697 -58.35 -37.02 -17.84
C VAL A 697 -58.07 -37.34 -16.37
N VAL A 698 -56.88 -37.02 -15.86
CA VAL A 698 -56.54 -37.20 -14.43
C VAL A 698 -57.42 -36.32 -13.53
N ARG A 699 -57.79 -35.12 -13.98
CA ARG A 699 -58.66 -34.21 -13.24
C ARG A 699 -60.12 -34.70 -13.23
N MET A 700 -60.60 -35.29 -14.32
CA MET A 700 -61.92 -35.96 -14.37
C MET A 700 -61.93 -37.25 -13.54
N ALA A 701 -60.88 -38.06 -13.61
CA ALA A 701 -60.73 -39.29 -12.80
C ALA A 701 -60.57 -39.01 -11.29
N ARG A 702 -60.22 -37.78 -10.90
CA ARG A 702 -60.05 -37.34 -9.50
C ARG A 702 -61.22 -36.53 -8.94
N ALA A 703 -62.34 -36.41 -9.66
CA ALA A 703 -63.52 -35.64 -9.25
C ALA A 703 -64.26 -36.19 -7.99
N GLY A 704 -63.68 -37.15 -7.26
CA GLY A 704 -64.24 -37.71 -6.03
C GLY A 704 -63.26 -37.86 -4.85
N VAL A 705 -62.04 -37.32 -4.91
CA VAL A 705 -61.01 -37.48 -3.85
C VAL A 705 -60.74 -36.15 -3.11
N ARG A 706 -60.72 -36.18 -1.78
CA ARG A 706 -60.50 -35.02 -0.89
C ARG A 706 -59.21 -34.24 -1.21
N PRO A 707 -59.21 -32.89 -1.10
CA PRO A 707 -58.05 -32.06 -1.41
C PRO A 707 -57.04 -32.12 -0.26
N GLY A 708 -55.95 -32.87 -0.45
CA GLY A 708 -54.86 -32.93 0.55
C GLY A 708 -53.57 -33.59 0.07
N VAL A 709 -53.61 -34.43 -0.96
CA VAL A 709 -52.40 -35.11 -1.49
C VAL A 709 -52.41 -35.07 -3.02
N ALA A 710 -52.10 -33.90 -3.59
CA ALA A 710 -51.81 -33.80 -5.02
C ALA A 710 -50.29 -33.83 -5.23
N PRO A 711 -49.71 -34.86 -5.88
CA PRO A 711 -48.31 -34.80 -6.27
C PRO A 711 -48.10 -33.64 -7.26
N ARG A 712 -47.07 -32.83 -7.03
CA ARG A 712 -46.63 -31.79 -8.00
C ARG A 712 -46.25 -32.49 -9.30
N LEU A 713 -47.12 -32.39 -10.30
CA LEU A 713 -46.88 -32.94 -11.63
C LEU A 713 -45.92 -32.01 -12.38
N ASP A 714 -44.61 -32.25 -12.25
CA ASP A 714 -43.58 -31.57 -13.05
C ASP A 714 -43.86 -31.79 -14.55
N LEU A 715 -43.67 -30.74 -15.36
CA LEU A 715 -43.82 -30.82 -16.81
C LEU A 715 -42.88 -31.92 -17.37
N PRO A 716 -43.38 -32.96 -18.05
CA PRO A 716 -42.58 -34.15 -18.35
C PRO A 716 -41.47 -33.93 -19.40
N SER A 717 -41.58 -32.92 -20.26
CA SER A 717 -40.61 -32.64 -21.32
C SER A 717 -39.69 -31.46 -20.99
N ILE A 718 -38.39 -31.63 -21.28
CA ILE A 718 -37.41 -30.53 -21.33
C ILE A 718 -37.82 -29.61 -22.47
N ARG A 719 -37.76 -28.29 -22.27
CA ARG A 719 -37.99 -27.34 -23.36
C ARG A 719 -36.80 -27.36 -24.31
N THR A 720 -36.99 -27.94 -25.49
CA THR A 720 -35.96 -28.05 -26.55
C THR A 720 -36.11 -27.02 -27.67
N PHE A 721 -37.10 -26.12 -27.58
CA PHE A 721 -37.33 -25.03 -28.53
C PHE A 721 -37.68 -23.74 -27.80
N SER A 722 -36.90 -22.68 -28.03
CA SER A 722 -37.15 -21.31 -27.55
C SER A 722 -36.25 -20.31 -28.29
N ARG A 723 -36.48 -19.01 -28.12
CA ARG A 723 -35.55 -17.96 -28.61
C ARG A 723 -34.14 -18.13 -28.03
N THR A 724 -34.02 -18.63 -26.81
CA THR A 724 -32.73 -18.90 -26.14
C THR A 724 -32.03 -20.11 -26.74
N GLU A 725 -32.77 -21.16 -27.13
CA GLU A 725 -32.18 -22.30 -27.86
C GLU A 725 -31.73 -21.87 -29.25
N ALA A 726 -32.50 -21.04 -29.95
CA ALA A 726 -32.11 -20.48 -31.24
C ALA A 726 -30.83 -19.62 -31.10
N PHE A 727 -30.74 -18.79 -30.05
CA PHE A 727 -29.52 -18.04 -29.74
C PHE A 727 -28.33 -18.97 -29.47
N ARG A 728 -28.51 -20.01 -28.64
CA ARG A 728 -27.52 -21.06 -28.35
C ARG A 728 -27.01 -21.74 -29.63
N ASP A 729 -27.91 -22.14 -30.52
CA ASP A 729 -27.57 -22.84 -31.77
C ASP A 729 -26.88 -21.91 -32.79
N VAL A 730 -27.19 -20.61 -32.79
CA VAL A 730 -26.44 -19.60 -33.55
C VAL A 730 -25.01 -19.49 -33.04
N ILE A 731 -24.81 -19.20 -31.74
CA ILE A 731 -23.46 -19.00 -31.19
C ILE A 731 -22.62 -20.29 -31.19
N ALA A 732 -23.24 -21.46 -31.05
CA ALA A 732 -22.56 -22.74 -31.20
C ALA A 732 -22.00 -22.91 -32.61
N ARG A 733 -22.77 -22.58 -33.66
CA ARG A 733 -22.29 -22.74 -35.05
C ARG A 733 -21.36 -21.63 -35.52
N SER A 734 -21.62 -20.39 -35.11
CA SER A 734 -20.88 -19.23 -35.65
C SER A 734 -19.64 -18.86 -34.85
N LEU A 735 -19.59 -19.16 -33.54
CA LEU A 735 -18.53 -18.66 -32.65
C LEU A 735 -17.74 -19.76 -31.94
N PHE A 736 -18.42 -20.72 -31.30
CA PHE A 736 -17.77 -21.56 -30.28
C PHE A 736 -17.67 -23.05 -30.63
N GLY A 737 -18.43 -23.56 -31.59
CA GLY A 737 -18.53 -25.01 -31.83
C GLY A 737 -19.01 -25.77 -30.60
N ASP A 738 -18.45 -26.96 -30.41
CA ASP A 738 -18.69 -27.83 -29.24
C ASP A 738 -17.62 -27.62 -28.14
N ARG A 739 -17.05 -26.41 -28.04
CA ARG A 739 -16.03 -26.10 -27.02
C ARG A 739 -16.59 -26.24 -25.61
N ILE A 740 -15.76 -26.80 -24.75
CA ILE A 740 -16.02 -27.00 -23.33
C ILE A 740 -15.45 -25.83 -22.52
N VAL A 741 -16.16 -25.39 -21.48
CA VAL A 741 -15.78 -24.24 -20.63
C VAL A 741 -14.45 -24.46 -19.89
N ARG A 742 -14.06 -25.71 -19.64
CA ARG A 742 -12.76 -26.03 -19.08
C ARG A 742 -11.61 -25.72 -20.03
N ASP A 743 -11.84 -25.84 -21.33
CA ASP A 743 -10.81 -25.82 -22.37
C ASP A 743 -10.55 -24.37 -22.85
N VAL A 744 -10.24 -23.50 -21.89
CA VAL A 744 -9.84 -22.12 -22.16
C VAL A 744 -8.54 -22.15 -22.98
N VAL A 745 -8.54 -21.41 -24.09
CA VAL A 745 -7.44 -21.41 -25.05
C VAL A 745 -6.32 -20.46 -24.61
N ARG A 746 -6.67 -19.33 -23.99
CA ARG A 746 -5.69 -18.41 -23.43
C ARG A 746 -5.21 -18.88 -22.06
N ASP A 747 -4.03 -19.48 -22.02
CA ASP A 747 -3.36 -19.97 -20.80
C ASP A 747 -3.24 -18.94 -19.67
N THR A 748 -3.39 -17.65 -20.01
CA THR A 748 -3.23 -16.53 -19.09
C THR A 748 -4.43 -16.28 -18.18
N VAL A 749 -5.61 -16.85 -18.42
CA VAL A 749 -6.83 -16.41 -17.73
C VAL A 749 -7.82 -17.54 -17.41
N HIS A 750 -8.46 -17.47 -16.24
CA HIS A 750 -9.62 -18.30 -15.93
C HIS A 750 -10.92 -17.59 -16.32
N THR A 751 -11.97 -18.34 -16.68
CA THR A 751 -13.26 -17.75 -17.02
C THR A 751 -14.35 -18.24 -16.10
N VAL A 752 -15.25 -17.34 -15.70
CA VAL A 752 -16.49 -17.66 -15.01
C VAL A 752 -17.65 -16.96 -15.73
N ILE A 753 -18.55 -17.74 -16.30
CA ILE A 753 -19.79 -17.26 -16.90
C ILE A 753 -20.92 -17.51 -15.89
N ASN A 754 -21.52 -16.43 -15.40
CA ASN A 754 -22.52 -16.50 -14.34
C ASN A 754 -23.93 -16.67 -14.91
N ALA A 755 -24.69 -17.60 -14.33
CA ALA A 755 -26.10 -17.83 -14.57
C ALA A 755 -26.83 -17.98 -13.23
N THR A 756 -28.16 -17.96 -13.26
CA THR A 756 -29.00 -18.12 -12.07
C THR A 756 -29.88 -19.33 -12.23
N GLU A 757 -29.88 -20.25 -11.26
CA GLU A 757 -30.82 -21.36 -11.24
C GLU A 757 -32.14 -20.89 -10.61
N LEU A 758 -33.18 -20.78 -11.44
CA LEU A 758 -34.44 -20.13 -11.09
C LEU A 758 -35.24 -20.86 -10.00
N ARG A 759 -35.15 -22.18 -9.91
CA ARG A 759 -35.95 -22.95 -8.94
C ARG A 759 -35.45 -22.74 -7.53
N THR A 760 -34.15 -22.54 -7.37
CA THR A 760 -33.46 -22.44 -6.08
C THR A 760 -33.03 -21.03 -5.74
N GLY A 761 -33.04 -20.11 -6.71
CA GLY A 761 -32.52 -18.74 -6.55
C GLY A 761 -31.01 -18.71 -6.29
N SER A 762 -30.27 -19.75 -6.70
CA SER A 762 -28.85 -19.88 -6.42
C SER A 762 -27.99 -19.58 -7.65
N ALA A 763 -26.79 -19.03 -7.42
CA ALA A 763 -25.81 -18.81 -8.48
C ALA A 763 -25.37 -20.14 -9.09
N PHE A 764 -25.53 -20.26 -10.40
CA PHE A 764 -24.99 -21.35 -11.21
C PHE A 764 -23.84 -20.79 -12.04
N ARG A 765 -22.66 -21.37 -11.92
CA ARG A 765 -21.46 -20.82 -12.56
C ARG A 765 -20.89 -21.83 -13.53
N PHE A 766 -20.65 -21.41 -14.75
CA PHE A 766 -19.85 -22.16 -15.71
C PHE A 766 -18.43 -21.63 -15.64
N GLY A 767 -17.57 -22.35 -14.94
CA GLY A 767 -16.20 -21.93 -14.67
C GLY A 767 -15.18 -22.86 -15.30
N SER A 768 -14.05 -22.30 -15.73
CA SER A 768 -12.96 -23.09 -16.33
C SER A 768 -12.30 -24.05 -15.33
N LYS A 769 -12.39 -23.77 -14.02
CA LYS A 769 -11.98 -24.71 -12.96
C LYS A 769 -13.07 -25.73 -12.66
N GLN A 770 -14.31 -25.26 -12.54
CA GLN A 770 -15.46 -26.09 -12.20
C GLN A 770 -16.76 -25.43 -12.67
N SER A 771 -17.73 -26.23 -13.09
CA SER A 771 -19.05 -25.75 -13.47
C SER A 771 -20.12 -26.34 -12.54
N GLY A 772 -21.11 -25.55 -12.12
CA GLY A 772 -22.18 -25.98 -11.23
C GLY A 772 -22.59 -24.94 -10.18
N CYS A 773 -23.26 -25.39 -9.13
CA CYS A 773 -23.71 -24.54 -8.03
C CYS A 773 -23.45 -25.21 -6.67
N TRP A 774 -23.29 -24.41 -5.61
CA TRP A 774 -23.01 -24.93 -4.26
C TRP A 774 -24.11 -25.90 -3.75
N ARG A 775 -25.35 -25.73 -4.23
CA ARG A 775 -26.50 -26.50 -3.79
C ARG A 775 -26.50 -27.92 -4.35
N PHE A 776 -26.26 -28.07 -5.66
CA PHE A 776 -26.29 -29.38 -6.33
C PHE A 776 -24.90 -30.03 -6.45
N GLY A 777 -23.83 -29.23 -6.50
CA GLY A 777 -22.47 -29.68 -6.72
C GLY A 777 -21.93 -29.23 -8.07
N THR A 778 -20.97 -29.98 -8.60
CA THR A 778 -20.31 -29.69 -9.88
C THR A 778 -20.76 -30.64 -10.97
N ILE A 779 -20.90 -30.17 -12.20
CA ILE A 779 -21.19 -31.01 -13.37
C ILE A 779 -19.89 -31.53 -13.98
N ALA A 780 -19.99 -32.60 -14.76
CA ALA A 780 -18.83 -33.11 -15.47
C ALA A 780 -18.34 -32.08 -16.50
N PRO A 781 -17.02 -31.89 -16.69
CA PRO A 781 -16.49 -30.87 -17.60
C PRO A 781 -17.07 -30.96 -19.01
N GLU A 782 -17.22 -32.15 -19.57
CA GLU A 782 -17.78 -32.42 -20.90
C GLU A 782 -19.24 -31.98 -21.06
N GLU A 783 -20.01 -31.85 -19.97
CA GLU A 783 -21.39 -31.34 -20.00
C GLU A 783 -21.43 -29.79 -20.04
N ALA A 784 -20.33 -29.12 -19.73
CA ALA A 784 -20.25 -27.66 -19.62
C ALA A 784 -19.82 -27.02 -20.94
N LEU A 785 -20.74 -26.92 -21.92
CA LEU A 785 -20.45 -26.26 -23.21
C LEU A 785 -20.43 -24.73 -23.10
N VAL A 786 -19.49 -24.08 -23.80
CA VAL A 786 -19.38 -22.61 -23.82
C VAL A 786 -20.66 -21.96 -24.37
N ALA A 787 -21.24 -22.53 -25.43
CA ALA A 787 -22.49 -22.04 -26.01
C ALA A 787 -23.66 -22.13 -25.01
N ASP A 788 -23.75 -23.19 -24.22
CA ASP A 788 -24.78 -23.32 -23.20
C ASP A 788 -24.57 -22.33 -22.04
N ALA A 789 -23.31 -22.10 -21.65
CA ALA A 789 -22.95 -21.12 -20.64
C ALA A 789 -23.34 -19.69 -21.05
N VAL A 790 -22.95 -19.26 -22.26
CA VAL A 790 -23.28 -17.93 -22.80
C VAL A 790 -24.80 -17.78 -22.99
N ALA A 791 -25.48 -18.79 -23.53
CA ALA A 791 -26.93 -18.75 -23.71
C ALA A 791 -27.70 -18.68 -22.39
N ALA A 792 -27.29 -19.47 -21.38
CA ALA A 792 -27.85 -19.40 -20.04
C ALA A 792 -27.62 -18.01 -19.41
N SER A 793 -26.40 -17.48 -19.53
CA SER A 793 -26.05 -16.17 -18.98
C SER A 793 -26.76 -15.01 -19.66
N ALA A 794 -27.14 -15.15 -20.94
CA ALA A 794 -27.89 -14.14 -21.70
C ALA A 794 -29.43 -14.28 -21.61
N ALA A 795 -29.95 -15.33 -20.95
CA ALA A 795 -31.37 -15.64 -20.89
C ALA A 795 -32.15 -14.70 -19.96
N TYR A 796 -32.18 -13.40 -20.29
CA TYR A 796 -32.78 -12.33 -19.49
C TYR A 796 -34.30 -12.49 -19.40
N PRO A 797 -34.93 -12.58 -18.21
CA PRO A 797 -36.33 -12.97 -18.04
C PRO A 797 -37.36 -12.18 -18.87
N ALA A 798 -37.11 -10.90 -19.14
CA ALA A 798 -38.03 -10.07 -19.90
C ALA A 798 -37.94 -10.28 -21.43
N LEU A 799 -36.84 -10.88 -21.94
CA LEU A 799 -36.56 -11.00 -23.37
C LEU A 799 -36.37 -12.45 -23.82
N LEU A 800 -35.63 -13.26 -23.06
CA LEU A 800 -35.23 -14.60 -23.41
C LEU A 800 -35.67 -15.60 -22.31
N PRO A 801 -36.44 -16.65 -22.66
CA PRO A 801 -36.84 -17.66 -21.68
C PRO A 801 -35.64 -18.44 -21.10
N ALA A 802 -35.72 -18.89 -19.85
CA ALA A 802 -34.64 -19.64 -19.19
C ALA A 802 -34.18 -20.92 -19.94
N LEU A 803 -32.88 -21.20 -20.01
CA LEU A 803 -32.36 -22.44 -20.57
C LEU A 803 -32.74 -23.64 -19.70
N ASP A 804 -33.23 -24.72 -20.30
CA ASP A 804 -33.70 -25.92 -19.60
C ASP A 804 -32.77 -27.09 -19.91
N ARG A 805 -32.13 -27.63 -18.87
CA ARG A 805 -31.10 -28.68 -18.99
C ARG A 805 -31.27 -29.74 -17.91
N LYS A 806 -30.73 -30.94 -18.14
CA LYS A 806 -30.55 -31.97 -17.12
C LYS A 806 -29.07 -32.30 -17.02
N TYR A 807 -28.50 -32.20 -15.83
CA TYR A 807 -27.11 -32.52 -15.56
C TYR A 807 -27.00 -33.58 -14.47
N ARG A 808 -25.90 -34.33 -14.47
CA ARG A 808 -25.49 -35.12 -13.32
C ARG A 808 -24.52 -34.28 -12.48
N PHE A 809 -24.79 -34.17 -11.19
CA PHE A 809 -23.95 -33.41 -10.29
C PHE A 809 -23.09 -34.34 -9.44
N THR A 810 -21.88 -33.91 -9.14
CA THR A 810 -20.99 -34.52 -8.15
C THR A 810 -20.93 -33.62 -6.94
N LYS A 811 -21.31 -34.14 -5.77
CA LYS A 811 -21.25 -33.42 -4.48
C LYS A 811 -20.68 -34.33 -3.41
N LYS A 812 -19.61 -33.87 -2.74
CA LYS A 812 -18.89 -34.65 -1.71
C LYS A 812 -18.48 -36.07 -2.19
N GLY A 813 -18.07 -36.20 -3.46
CA GLY A 813 -17.65 -37.47 -4.06
C GLY A 813 -18.78 -38.39 -4.54
N SER A 814 -20.06 -38.06 -4.29
CA SER A 814 -21.20 -38.83 -4.80
C SER A 814 -21.80 -38.18 -6.05
N ILE A 815 -22.02 -38.99 -7.08
CA ILE A 815 -22.74 -38.59 -8.31
C ILE A 815 -24.24 -38.71 -8.06
N THR A 816 -24.99 -37.65 -8.33
CA THR A 816 -26.44 -37.60 -8.17
C THR A 816 -27.17 -38.12 -9.40
N ASN A 817 -28.45 -38.47 -9.22
CA ASN A 817 -29.35 -38.67 -10.35
C ASN A 817 -29.44 -37.40 -11.22
N PRO A 818 -29.70 -37.54 -12.54
CA PRO A 818 -29.87 -36.41 -13.45
C PRO A 818 -30.91 -35.43 -12.92
N THR A 819 -30.47 -34.22 -12.60
CA THR A 819 -31.31 -33.18 -12.01
C THR A 819 -31.59 -32.11 -13.05
N ARG A 820 -32.87 -31.79 -13.24
CA ARG A 820 -33.29 -30.71 -14.15
C ARG A 820 -32.98 -29.34 -13.54
N VAL A 821 -32.37 -28.45 -14.31
CA VAL A 821 -32.10 -27.06 -13.91
C VAL A 821 -32.73 -26.10 -14.89
N LEU A 822 -33.26 -24.99 -14.38
CA LEU A 822 -33.74 -23.87 -15.20
C LEU A 822 -32.80 -22.69 -15.00
N LEU A 823 -31.98 -22.42 -16.01
CA LEU A 823 -30.93 -21.41 -15.95
C LEU A 823 -31.38 -20.12 -16.65
N THR A 824 -31.33 -19.01 -15.95
CA THR A 824 -31.60 -17.68 -16.50
C THR A 824 -30.35 -16.81 -16.37
N ASP A 825 -30.42 -15.59 -16.89
CA ASP A 825 -29.36 -14.60 -16.84
C ASP A 825 -28.74 -14.47 -15.44
N GLY A 826 -27.41 -14.42 -15.39
CA GLY A 826 -26.65 -14.30 -14.14
C GLY A 826 -26.97 -13.02 -13.38
N GLY A 827 -27.39 -11.98 -14.09
CA GLY A 827 -27.77 -10.70 -13.52
C GLY A 827 -28.92 -10.81 -12.53
N VAL A 828 -29.81 -11.79 -12.69
CA VAL A 828 -30.92 -12.03 -11.74
C VAL A 828 -30.40 -12.29 -10.33
N PHE A 829 -29.25 -12.96 -10.20
CA PHE A 829 -28.55 -13.12 -8.93
C PHE A 829 -27.65 -11.91 -8.63
N GLU A 830 -26.75 -11.57 -9.56
CA GLU A 830 -25.76 -10.50 -9.41
C GLU A 830 -25.18 -10.10 -10.77
N ASN A 831 -25.40 -8.86 -11.22
CA ASN A 831 -25.07 -8.44 -12.59
C ASN A 831 -23.65 -7.95 -12.83
N ILE A 832 -22.98 -7.42 -11.80
CA ILE A 832 -21.62 -6.89 -11.95
C ILE A 832 -20.63 -8.05 -12.14
N GLY A 833 -20.93 -9.21 -11.54
CA GLY A 833 -20.17 -10.45 -11.69
C GLY A 833 -19.00 -10.55 -10.71
N VAL A 834 -19.00 -9.85 -9.59
CA VAL A 834 -17.86 -9.81 -8.65
C VAL A 834 -17.84 -10.98 -7.67
N SER A 835 -18.98 -11.64 -7.46
CA SER A 835 -19.09 -12.68 -6.42
C SER A 835 -18.05 -13.82 -6.49
N PRO A 836 -17.51 -14.24 -7.66
CA PRO A 836 -16.39 -15.20 -7.73
C PRO A 836 -15.09 -14.75 -7.06
N MET A 837 -14.90 -13.43 -6.92
CA MET A 837 -13.67 -12.75 -6.51
C MET A 837 -13.79 -12.09 -5.13
N GLU A 838 -14.92 -12.27 -4.43
CA GLU A 838 -15.08 -11.75 -3.08
C GLU A 838 -14.21 -12.56 -2.09
N PRO A 839 -13.41 -11.89 -1.24
CA PRO A 839 -12.57 -12.54 -0.23
C PRO A 839 -13.43 -13.24 0.85
N GLY A 840 -12.82 -14.17 1.59
CA GLY A 840 -13.49 -14.94 2.65
C GLY A 840 -14.37 -16.11 2.16
N ARG A 841 -14.48 -16.34 0.84
CA ARG A 841 -15.19 -17.50 0.30
C ARG A 841 -14.33 -18.76 0.40
N THR A 842 -14.90 -19.87 0.90
CA THR A 842 -14.17 -21.13 1.03
C THR A 842 -14.46 -22.09 -0.14
N PRO A 843 -13.45 -22.67 -0.82
CA PRO A 843 -13.63 -23.64 -1.89
C PRO A 843 -14.38 -24.93 -1.48
N SER A 844 -14.43 -25.25 -0.19
CA SER A 844 -15.16 -26.41 0.34
C SER A 844 -16.69 -26.29 0.23
N ILE A 845 -17.21 -25.06 0.14
CA ILE A 845 -18.65 -24.76 0.06
C ILE A 845 -18.97 -24.09 -1.27
N SER A 846 -18.14 -23.12 -1.68
CA SER A 846 -18.38 -22.24 -2.81
C SER A 846 -17.73 -22.75 -4.10
N THR A 847 -18.45 -22.66 -5.22
CA THR A 847 -17.86 -22.89 -6.53
C THR A 847 -17.20 -21.63 -7.07
N ASN A 848 -16.10 -21.81 -7.81
CA ASN A 848 -15.34 -20.75 -8.50
C ASN A 848 -14.96 -19.61 -7.54
N VAL A 849 -13.98 -19.90 -6.69
CA VAL A 849 -13.38 -18.95 -5.74
C VAL A 849 -12.03 -18.51 -6.28
N PHE A 850 -11.84 -17.20 -6.34
CA PHE A 850 -10.61 -16.53 -6.75
C PHE A 850 -10.31 -15.42 -5.74
N ASP A 851 -9.03 -15.13 -5.55
CA ASP A 851 -8.54 -14.19 -4.54
C ASP A 851 -7.58 -13.19 -5.20
N PRO A 852 -8.09 -12.28 -6.04
CA PRO A 852 -7.27 -11.25 -6.66
C PRO A 852 -7.01 -10.09 -5.69
N ASP A 853 -5.79 -9.53 -5.72
CA ASP A 853 -5.46 -8.31 -4.96
C ASP A 853 -6.31 -7.11 -5.41
N TYR A 854 -6.63 -7.05 -6.72
CA TYR A 854 -7.32 -5.93 -7.34
C TYR A 854 -8.54 -6.40 -8.14
N ILE A 855 -9.63 -5.63 -8.11
CA ILE A 855 -10.84 -5.93 -8.89
C ILE A 855 -11.17 -4.78 -9.84
N ILE A 856 -11.24 -5.06 -11.14
CA ILE A 856 -11.70 -4.11 -12.16
C ILE A 856 -13.10 -4.54 -12.58
N CYS A 857 -14.09 -3.67 -12.37
CA CYS A 857 -15.48 -3.91 -12.69
C CYS A 857 -15.91 -3.01 -13.84
N CYS A 858 -16.21 -3.60 -14.99
CA CYS A 858 -16.80 -2.90 -16.13
C CYS A 858 -18.31 -3.11 -16.11
N ASP A 859 -19.07 -2.04 -15.84
CA ASP A 859 -20.52 -2.06 -15.77
C ASP A 859 -21.15 -1.31 -16.95
N ALA A 860 -21.84 -2.03 -17.83
CA ALA A 860 -22.56 -1.49 -18.97
C ALA A 860 -24.00 -1.05 -18.65
N GLY A 861 -24.35 -0.91 -17.37
CA GLY A 861 -25.65 -0.41 -16.93
C GLY A 861 -25.90 1.07 -17.25
N ALA A 862 -27.17 1.43 -17.41
CA ALA A 862 -27.59 2.78 -17.84
C ALA A 862 -27.60 3.85 -16.73
N GLY A 863 -27.31 3.55 -15.47
CA GLY A 863 -27.34 4.58 -14.41
C GLY A 863 -28.70 4.74 -13.72
N LEU A 864 -28.84 5.89 -13.08
CA LEU A 864 -30.12 6.35 -12.54
C LEU A 864 -31.10 6.63 -13.68
N PHE A 865 -32.38 6.41 -13.40
CA PHE A 865 -33.44 6.70 -14.35
C PHE A 865 -33.69 8.20 -14.38
N ASP A 866 -33.46 8.84 -15.53
CA ASP A 866 -33.71 10.27 -15.72
C ASP A 866 -34.94 10.52 -16.63
N ASP A 867 -35.75 9.48 -16.89
CA ASP A 867 -36.85 9.48 -17.88
C ASP A 867 -38.20 9.81 -17.22
N ASP A 868 -38.95 10.77 -17.79
CA ASP A 868 -40.27 11.25 -17.35
C ASP A 868 -41.42 10.28 -17.69
N ARG A 869 -41.12 9.07 -18.21
CA ARG A 869 -42.14 8.11 -18.63
C ARG A 869 -42.79 7.40 -17.44
N TYR A 870 -44.06 7.71 -17.20
CA TYR A 870 -44.89 7.02 -16.21
C TYR A 870 -45.19 5.57 -16.60
N PRO A 871 -44.79 4.56 -15.77
CA PRO A 871 -45.11 3.16 -16.04
C PRO A 871 -46.58 2.89 -15.67
N THR A 872 -47.53 3.17 -16.57
CA THR A 872 -48.97 3.05 -16.28
C THR A 872 -49.52 1.64 -16.50
N ARG A 873 -48.97 0.90 -17.48
CA ARG A 873 -49.43 -0.45 -17.84
C ARG A 873 -48.74 -1.53 -17.00
N TRP A 874 -49.40 -2.67 -16.81
CA TRP A 874 -48.86 -3.78 -16.00
C TRP A 874 -47.44 -4.24 -16.44
N PRO A 875 -47.14 -4.45 -17.74
CA PRO A 875 -45.79 -4.87 -18.16
C PRO A 875 -44.72 -3.82 -17.85
N SER A 876 -45.00 -2.54 -18.09
CA SER A 876 -44.08 -1.44 -17.75
C SER A 876 -43.87 -1.31 -16.24
N ARG A 877 -44.92 -1.52 -15.42
CA ARG A 877 -44.79 -1.53 -13.95
C ARG A 877 -43.91 -2.67 -13.48
N MET A 878 -44.15 -3.89 -13.95
CA MET A 878 -43.35 -5.05 -13.58
C MET A 878 -41.88 -4.91 -13.98
N SER A 879 -41.62 -4.44 -15.21
CA SER A 879 -40.26 -4.15 -15.67
C SER A 879 -39.58 -3.10 -14.81
N ARG A 880 -40.26 -1.98 -14.51
CA ARG A 880 -39.71 -0.91 -13.68
C ARG A 880 -39.45 -1.36 -12.24
N SER A 881 -40.35 -2.14 -11.64
CA SER A 881 -40.16 -2.73 -10.31
C SER A 881 -38.95 -3.66 -10.29
N PHE A 882 -38.83 -4.55 -11.27
CA PHE A 882 -37.68 -5.45 -11.39
C PHE A 882 -36.37 -4.66 -11.51
N LEU A 883 -36.29 -3.71 -12.46
CA LEU A 883 -35.08 -2.90 -12.65
C LEU A 883 -34.72 -2.07 -11.41
N THR A 884 -35.72 -1.62 -10.64
CA THR A 884 -35.49 -0.89 -9.38
C THR A 884 -34.85 -1.78 -8.32
N VAL A 885 -35.38 -2.98 -8.10
CA VAL A 885 -34.80 -3.97 -7.16
C VAL A 885 -33.42 -4.40 -7.62
N PHE A 886 -33.28 -4.70 -8.90
CA PHE A 886 -32.03 -5.09 -9.54
C PHE A 886 -30.92 -4.05 -9.34
N ARG A 887 -31.25 -2.76 -9.55
CA ARG A 887 -30.33 -1.65 -9.28
C ARG A 887 -29.93 -1.58 -7.81
N LYS A 888 -30.88 -1.80 -6.88
CA LYS A 888 -30.57 -1.77 -5.45
C LYS A 888 -29.59 -2.87 -5.03
N VAL A 889 -29.67 -4.04 -5.66
CA VAL A 889 -28.67 -5.11 -5.48
C VAL A 889 -27.30 -4.68 -6.01
N GLN A 890 -27.23 -4.06 -7.19
CA GLN A 890 -25.97 -3.52 -7.72
C GLN A 890 -25.35 -2.46 -6.78
N ASP A 891 -26.14 -1.56 -6.22
CA ASP A 891 -25.66 -0.56 -5.25
C ASP A 891 -25.10 -1.22 -3.98
N ALA A 892 -25.73 -2.30 -3.50
CA ALA A 892 -25.21 -3.07 -2.39
C ALA A 892 -23.86 -3.74 -2.72
N THR A 893 -23.71 -4.27 -3.93
CA THR A 893 -22.44 -4.83 -4.42
C THR A 893 -21.35 -3.75 -4.49
N ARG A 894 -21.64 -2.57 -5.04
CA ARG A 894 -20.69 -1.44 -5.10
C ARG A 894 -20.25 -1.01 -3.70
N LYS A 895 -21.20 -0.85 -2.77
CA LYS A 895 -20.90 -0.52 -1.36
C LYS A 895 -20.02 -1.59 -0.71
N ARG A 896 -20.24 -2.87 -1.03
CA ARG A 896 -19.41 -3.96 -0.50
C ARG A 896 -17.96 -3.86 -0.98
N LEU A 897 -17.71 -3.55 -2.25
CA LEU A 897 -16.34 -3.33 -2.75
C LEU A 897 -15.63 -2.20 -2.00
N HIS A 898 -16.32 -1.09 -1.73
CA HIS A 898 -15.76 -0.01 -0.90
C HIS A 898 -15.40 -0.49 0.51
N ASN A 899 -16.26 -1.29 1.15
CA ASN A 899 -15.99 -1.83 2.48
C ASN A 899 -14.78 -2.79 2.48
N LEU A 900 -14.68 -3.67 1.48
CA LEU A 900 -13.57 -4.61 1.34
C LEU A 900 -12.22 -3.88 1.18
N ALA A 901 -12.19 -2.84 0.33
CA ALA A 901 -10.99 -2.02 0.17
C ALA A 901 -10.65 -1.24 1.44
N ALA A 902 -11.65 -0.67 2.13
CA ALA A 902 -11.44 0.04 3.39
C ALA A 902 -10.93 -0.88 4.52
N ALA A 903 -11.34 -2.14 4.53
CA ALA A 903 -10.86 -3.17 5.46
C ALA A 903 -9.47 -3.73 5.10
N GLY A 904 -8.95 -3.41 3.90
CA GLY A 904 -7.69 -3.97 3.40
C GLY A 904 -7.77 -5.44 3.00
N GLU A 905 -8.98 -5.98 2.78
CA GLU A 905 -9.18 -7.36 2.28
C GLU A 905 -8.86 -7.48 0.78
N ILE A 906 -8.99 -6.38 0.04
CA ILE A 906 -8.47 -6.20 -1.31
C ILE A 906 -7.56 -4.97 -1.33
N SER A 907 -6.53 -4.98 -2.17
CA SER A 907 -5.61 -3.83 -2.31
C SER A 907 -6.30 -2.63 -2.96
N GLY A 908 -7.26 -2.86 -3.86
CA GLY A 908 -8.05 -1.80 -4.46
C GLY A 908 -9.03 -2.29 -5.52
N PHE A 909 -9.92 -1.41 -5.99
CA PHE A 909 -10.82 -1.72 -7.10
C PHE A 909 -11.12 -0.49 -7.96
N ALA A 910 -11.50 -0.72 -9.21
CA ALA A 910 -11.97 0.30 -10.14
C ALA A 910 -13.35 -0.09 -10.68
N LEU A 911 -14.29 0.86 -10.69
CA LEU A 911 -15.64 0.66 -11.21
C LEU A 911 -15.87 1.52 -12.45
N CYS A 912 -15.65 0.93 -13.63
CA CYS A 912 -15.82 1.58 -14.92
C CYS A 912 -17.28 1.48 -15.35
N TYR A 913 -18.01 2.59 -15.28
CA TYR A 913 -19.45 2.56 -15.46
C TYR A 913 -19.91 3.35 -16.70
N LEU A 914 -20.58 2.68 -17.64
CA LEU A 914 -21.08 3.33 -18.85
C LEU A 914 -21.99 4.52 -18.51
N GLY A 915 -22.93 4.32 -17.59
CA GLY A 915 -23.88 5.32 -17.12
C GLY A 915 -23.34 6.31 -16.08
N GLN A 916 -22.02 6.37 -15.86
CA GLN A 916 -21.40 7.28 -14.88
C GLN A 916 -21.68 8.74 -15.22
N GLN A 917 -22.00 9.54 -14.21
CA GLN A 917 -22.25 10.96 -14.39
C GLN A 917 -20.94 11.69 -14.69
N ASP A 918 -20.88 12.39 -15.81
CA ASP A 918 -19.65 13.02 -16.30
C ASP A 918 -19.13 14.10 -15.32
N ASN A 919 -20.03 14.80 -14.62
CA ASN A 919 -19.69 15.79 -13.58
C ASN A 919 -19.21 15.18 -12.25
N ALA A 920 -19.37 13.88 -12.06
CA ALA A 920 -18.91 13.14 -10.88
C ALA A 920 -17.60 12.37 -11.17
N LEU A 921 -17.09 12.46 -12.39
CA LEU A 921 -15.77 11.94 -12.72
C LEU A 921 -14.70 12.75 -12.00
N PRO A 922 -13.53 12.16 -11.65
CA PRO A 922 -12.46 12.92 -11.03
C PRO A 922 -11.94 14.04 -11.94
N TRP A 923 -12.04 13.85 -13.26
CA TRP A 923 -12.00 14.87 -14.31
C TRP A 923 -12.62 14.30 -15.59
N VAL A 924 -12.92 15.16 -16.57
CA VAL A 924 -13.44 14.75 -17.88
C VAL A 924 -12.27 14.71 -18.88
N PRO A 925 -11.88 13.52 -19.39
CA PRO A 925 -10.86 13.43 -20.43
C PRO A 925 -11.29 14.12 -21.72
N ALA A 926 -10.33 14.69 -22.45
CA ALA A 926 -10.58 15.24 -23.77
C ALA A 926 -11.16 14.15 -24.71
N GLY A 927 -12.17 14.53 -25.50
CA GLY A 927 -12.84 13.62 -26.43
C GLY A 927 -13.70 12.52 -25.81
N LEU A 928 -13.95 12.55 -24.48
CA LEU A 928 -14.85 11.58 -23.84
C LEU A 928 -16.28 11.71 -24.40
N PRO A 929 -16.87 10.66 -25.02
CA PRO A 929 -18.27 10.68 -25.42
C PRO A 929 -19.16 10.86 -24.20
N ARG A 930 -20.08 11.83 -24.24
CA ARG A 930 -20.91 12.21 -23.09
C ARG A 930 -21.88 11.09 -22.70
N ARG A 931 -22.27 11.03 -21.42
CA ARG A 931 -23.18 10.01 -20.89
C ARG A 931 -24.50 9.97 -21.65
N ASP A 932 -25.10 11.12 -21.94
CA ASP A 932 -26.38 11.27 -22.62
C ASP A 932 -26.35 10.73 -24.06
N GLN A 933 -25.19 10.73 -24.72
CA GLN A 933 -25.03 10.21 -26.08
C GLN A 933 -25.04 8.68 -26.16
N VAL A 934 -24.74 7.97 -25.07
CA VAL A 934 -24.49 6.52 -25.10
C VAL A 934 -25.37 5.69 -24.17
N ARG A 935 -25.87 6.30 -23.08
CA ARG A 935 -26.59 5.59 -22.02
C ARG A 935 -27.86 4.92 -22.51
N ASP A 936 -28.57 5.59 -23.41
CA ASP A 936 -29.91 5.21 -23.85
C ASP A 936 -29.88 4.24 -25.04
N TYR A 937 -28.69 3.80 -25.48
CA TYR A 937 -28.56 2.76 -26.49
C TYR A 937 -29.26 1.47 -26.02
N PRO A 938 -30.08 0.83 -26.88
CA PRO A 938 -30.91 -0.30 -26.48
C PRO A 938 -30.12 -1.53 -26.02
N THR A 939 -30.70 -2.28 -25.09
CA THR A 939 -30.18 -3.57 -24.63
C THR A 939 -30.77 -4.70 -25.49
N ASP A 940 -30.18 -4.94 -26.65
CA ASP A 940 -30.58 -6.00 -27.58
C ASP A 940 -29.37 -6.65 -28.29
N PHE A 941 -29.58 -7.41 -29.36
CA PHE A 941 -28.51 -7.93 -30.22
C PHE A 941 -28.71 -7.53 -31.69
N ALA A 942 -29.25 -6.33 -31.92
CA ALA A 942 -29.40 -5.75 -33.25
C ALA A 942 -28.03 -5.36 -33.84
N ALA A 943 -28.00 -5.13 -35.16
CA ALA A 943 -26.85 -4.56 -35.84
C ALA A 943 -26.63 -3.13 -35.33
N MET A 944 -25.38 -2.78 -35.07
CA MET A 944 -24.96 -1.46 -34.57
C MET A 944 -24.27 -0.67 -35.68
N SER A 945 -24.49 0.64 -35.73
CA SER A 945 -23.75 1.52 -36.65
C SER A 945 -22.27 1.60 -36.23
N PRO A 946 -21.32 1.78 -37.16
CA PRO A 946 -19.91 1.98 -36.82
C PRO A 946 -19.72 3.13 -35.81
N GLU A 947 -20.48 4.21 -35.98
CA GLU A 947 -20.42 5.38 -35.10
C GLU A 947 -20.84 5.07 -33.65
N ASP A 948 -21.89 4.26 -33.45
CA ASP A 948 -22.32 3.86 -32.11
C ASP A 948 -21.33 2.88 -31.45
N ILE A 949 -20.74 1.97 -32.25
CA ILE A 949 -19.66 1.08 -31.78
C ILE A 949 -18.50 1.93 -31.26
N ASP A 950 -18.06 2.90 -32.05
CA ASP A 950 -16.92 3.75 -31.73
C ASP A 950 -17.20 4.63 -30.51
N ARG A 951 -18.39 5.26 -30.40
CA ARG A 951 -18.76 6.05 -29.21
C ARG A 951 -18.78 5.20 -27.92
N LEU A 952 -19.42 4.03 -27.96
CA LEU A 952 -19.51 3.15 -26.79
C LEU A 952 -18.14 2.60 -26.38
N ALA A 953 -17.35 2.15 -27.35
CA ALA A 953 -16.00 1.64 -27.09
C ALA A 953 -15.03 2.74 -26.66
N LEU A 954 -15.09 3.93 -27.25
CA LEU A 954 -14.22 5.05 -26.86
C LEU A 954 -14.52 5.51 -25.43
N ARG A 955 -15.80 5.59 -25.04
CA ARG A 955 -16.15 5.88 -23.64
C ARG A 955 -15.64 4.78 -22.70
N GLY A 956 -15.79 3.51 -23.07
CA GLY A 956 -15.25 2.38 -22.30
C GLY A 956 -13.74 2.46 -22.11
N ASP A 957 -12.99 2.79 -23.17
CA ASP A 957 -11.53 2.95 -23.14
C ASP A 957 -11.11 4.11 -22.22
N LEU A 958 -11.63 5.32 -22.48
CA LEU A 958 -11.23 6.52 -21.75
C LEU A 958 -11.66 6.49 -20.28
N LEU A 959 -12.86 5.98 -19.94
CA LEU A 959 -13.26 5.81 -18.54
C LEU A 959 -12.37 4.80 -17.82
N THR A 960 -12.00 3.71 -18.49
CA THR A 960 -11.15 2.69 -17.86
C THR A 960 -9.77 3.27 -17.56
N ARG A 961 -9.15 3.98 -18.50
CA ARG A 961 -7.85 4.66 -18.29
C ARG A 961 -7.93 5.68 -17.16
N LEU A 962 -8.92 6.56 -17.20
CA LEU A 962 -9.19 7.59 -16.19
C LEU A 962 -9.27 7.01 -14.78
N LEU A 963 -10.12 6.00 -14.61
CA LEU A 963 -10.42 5.45 -13.29
C LEU A 963 -9.27 4.60 -12.76
N LEU A 964 -8.53 3.89 -13.62
CA LEU A 964 -7.32 3.20 -13.22
C LEU A 964 -6.22 4.18 -12.82
N ALA A 965 -5.97 5.23 -13.61
CA ALA A 965 -4.99 6.26 -13.29
C ALA A 965 -5.28 6.96 -11.95
N TYR A 966 -6.56 7.18 -11.64
CA TYR A 966 -6.97 7.86 -10.42
C TYR A 966 -7.02 6.95 -9.19
N TYR A 967 -7.67 5.79 -9.29
CA TYR A 967 -7.95 4.91 -8.16
C TYR A 967 -6.93 3.82 -7.95
N LEU A 968 -6.22 3.39 -9.00
CA LEU A 968 -5.24 2.29 -8.99
C LEU A 968 -3.94 2.67 -9.73
N PRO A 969 -3.28 3.81 -9.44
CA PRO A 969 -2.10 4.28 -10.18
C PRO A 969 -0.91 3.29 -10.14
N GLU A 970 -0.86 2.41 -9.14
CA GLU A 970 0.14 1.37 -8.97
C GLU A 970 -0.03 0.16 -9.89
N LEU A 971 -1.25 -0.08 -10.44
CA LEU A 971 -1.49 -1.07 -11.49
C LEU A 971 -0.98 -0.55 -12.83
#